data_AF-A0A3R7MY32-F1
#
_entry.id   AF-A0A3R7MY32-F1
#
_cell.length_a   1.000
_cell.length_b   1.000
_cell.length_c   1.000
_cell.angle_alpha   90.00
_cell.angle_beta   90.00
_cell.angle_gamma   90.00
#
_symmetry.space_group_name_H-M   'P 1'
#
loop_
_entity.id
_entity.type
_entity.pdbx_description
1 polymer ?
#
loop_
_entity_poly.entity_id
_entity_poly.type
_entity_poly.pdbx_seq_one_letter_code
_entity_poly.pdbx_strand_id
1 'polypeptide(L)'
;MSVTGIFSKGRGIGHEAATSILRYIPRARVPWQPSRFGRENLTANDLAVLWGRGRYRNGPGNYNSGYHTEKTHVLEDNTVTMIPKHELEQYMPDISIGPKALVTPVSLMSARNGHRVTHDMLHSYDPHIGRLDKPAVVDHDNVTVEDPNRVGLNAATLDCRGRIYRWLRRGPFFQEDHYFRRSVKLNRDGTVPAAAHEAPLMRKIVRLAQRGHLKAACEEYRRVTTIPPVEVYRALTACCIPAGLIADAVAIFEDGNAKLFYVARDGEVLHNVMRCAIKAKHRVRVMWVYNVMRGRYYENVVVRAEIDPIWRYRIALLALEYLLDHNCAEEAAAVYSYLVDEDLLQCDVHVRVGLHMREALAKGKAVALSEEVARATSLVKDAAAVAPEVARELQQRQVEVLRSNERSNNGTINTTEHAAAAGSVWSAHGPLTAMDAAQQDALSWMQENFGDVDIASVLRWARFRHAKDLMAKDRSQYLARAAAWIELLSRRSHAMEEAPLTYMRKSRPLSLNTNANVRVAWQTPVTRPDGPPRLLAREEGYTFHHGEHSRFVAETCRHPGETLQSRFLALQPIHTEVSAKEDFQAIHAQRQQARALPGSVVAPPARILHHSVTSELLGGGGSKHQRGAPAAELRSGRATKEGTLHPDGSQVAAETRRGHGAGNNGSGGGSVTPEF
;
A
#
# COMPACT_ATOMS: atom_id res chain seq x y z
N MET A 1 -24.44 -27.70 -72.69
CA MET A 1 -23.93 -26.78 -71.66
C MET A 1 -24.20 -27.41 -70.30
N SER A 2 -23.18 -27.68 -69.48
CA SER A 2 -23.30 -28.53 -68.27
C SER A 2 -22.89 -27.84 -66.95
N VAL A 3 -22.45 -26.58 -66.98
CA VAL A 3 -21.99 -25.86 -65.79
C VAL A 3 -22.89 -24.65 -65.55
N THR A 4 -23.53 -24.62 -64.38
CA THR A 4 -24.38 -23.51 -63.92
C THR A 4 -23.72 -22.85 -62.71
N GLY A 5 -23.24 -21.62 -62.86
CA GLY A 5 -22.60 -20.84 -61.79
C GLY A 5 -23.44 -19.65 -61.35
N ILE A 6 -23.38 -19.30 -60.06
CA ILE A 6 -24.05 -18.09 -59.53
C ILE A 6 -23.27 -16.82 -59.87
N PHE A 7 -21.93 -16.90 -59.92
CA PHE A 7 -21.03 -15.81 -60.29
C PHE A 7 -20.06 -16.29 -61.37
N SER A 8 -19.83 -15.47 -62.39
CA SER A 8 -18.99 -15.85 -63.53
C SER A 8 -17.48 -15.79 -63.23
N LYS A 9 -17.07 -15.05 -62.19
CA LYS A 9 -15.65 -14.84 -61.83
C LYS A 9 -15.50 -14.60 -60.32
N GLY A 10 -14.30 -14.86 -59.81
CA GLY A 10 -13.89 -14.52 -58.45
C GLY A 10 -12.48 -13.94 -58.40
N ARG A 11 -12.06 -13.53 -57.20
CA ARG A 11 -10.70 -13.03 -56.89
C ARG A 11 -10.09 -13.78 -55.71
N GLY A 12 -8.76 -13.77 -55.63
CA GLY A 12 -8.02 -14.22 -54.44
C GLY A 12 -7.99 -13.14 -53.35
N ILE A 13 -7.94 -13.58 -52.08
CA ILE A 13 -7.87 -12.70 -50.89
C ILE A 13 -6.43 -12.24 -50.60
N GLY A 14 -5.45 -13.09 -50.93
CA GLY A 14 -4.03 -12.86 -50.65
C GLY A 14 -3.29 -12.21 -51.81
N HIS A 15 -2.24 -11.45 -51.50
CA HIS A 15 -1.33 -10.89 -52.49
C HIS A 15 -0.50 -12.00 -53.18
N GLU A 16 -0.10 -11.77 -54.43
CA GLU A 16 0.63 -12.75 -55.25
C GLU A 16 1.94 -13.20 -54.59
N ALA A 17 2.70 -12.26 -54.02
CA ALA A 17 3.98 -12.53 -53.35
C ALA A 17 3.89 -13.55 -52.19
N ALA A 18 2.77 -13.58 -51.46
CA ALA A 18 2.54 -14.60 -50.44
C ALA A 18 2.03 -15.92 -51.07
N THR A 19 1.15 -15.81 -52.06
CA THR A 19 0.44 -16.95 -52.67
C THR A 19 1.38 -17.83 -53.52
N SER A 20 2.37 -17.25 -54.19
CA SER A 20 3.37 -17.96 -55.00
C SER A 20 4.23 -18.94 -54.19
N ILE A 21 4.49 -18.60 -52.92
CA ILE A 21 5.27 -19.41 -51.97
C ILE A 21 4.35 -20.34 -51.17
N LEU A 22 3.29 -19.81 -50.56
CA LEU A 22 2.42 -20.56 -49.65
C LEU A 22 1.70 -21.74 -50.32
N ARG A 23 1.53 -21.73 -51.65
CA ARG A 23 0.91 -22.85 -52.40
C ARG A 23 1.64 -24.19 -52.27
N TYR A 24 2.94 -24.17 -51.95
CA TYR A 24 3.73 -25.39 -51.75
C TYR A 24 3.54 -26.03 -50.36
N ILE A 25 2.89 -25.34 -49.42
CA ILE A 25 2.55 -25.87 -48.10
C ILE A 25 1.08 -26.34 -48.12
N PRO A 26 0.80 -27.65 -48.02
CA PRO A 26 -0.58 -28.16 -48.07
C PRO A 26 -1.44 -27.62 -46.93
N ARG A 27 -2.36 -26.70 -47.25
CA ARG A 27 -3.35 -26.21 -46.28
C ARG A 27 -4.50 -27.22 -46.15
N ALA A 28 -4.71 -27.72 -44.93
CA ALA A 28 -5.91 -28.47 -44.58
C ALA A 28 -7.18 -27.63 -44.86
N ARG A 29 -8.11 -28.21 -45.63
CA ARG A 29 -9.41 -27.62 -45.98
C ARG A 29 -10.52 -28.28 -45.16
N VAL A 30 -11.72 -27.68 -45.16
CA VAL A 30 -12.90 -28.30 -44.50
C VAL A 30 -13.21 -29.61 -45.23
N PRO A 31 -13.21 -30.79 -44.57
CA PRO A 31 -13.25 -32.07 -45.27
C PRO A 31 -14.50 -32.28 -46.14
N TRP A 32 -15.66 -31.85 -45.65
CA TRP A 32 -16.97 -31.98 -46.32
C TRP A 32 -17.27 -30.87 -47.33
N GLN A 33 -16.48 -29.78 -47.34
CA GLN A 33 -16.56 -28.73 -48.37
C GLN A 33 -15.18 -28.08 -48.60
N PRO A 34 -14.30 -28.72 -49.38
CA PRO A 34 -12.91 -28.26 -49.54
C PRO A 34 -12.76 -26.92 -50.29
N SER A 35 -13.72 -26.58 -51.14
CA SER A 35 -13.82 -25.32 -51.86
C SER A 35 -14.63 -24.29 -51.06
N ARG A 36 -14.00 -23.19 -50.66
CA ARG A 36 -14.65 -22.08 -49.94
C ARG A 36 -14.70 -20.84 -50.83
N PHE A 37 -15.90 -20.45 -51.25
CA PHE A 37 -16.16 -19.19 -51.94
C PHE A 37 -17.01 -18.28 -51.03
N GLY A 38 -16.35 -17.47 -50.21
CA GLY A 38 -16.99 -16.47 -49.34
C GLY A 38 -17.05 -15.08 -49.99
N ARG A 39 -17.78 -14.14 -49.37
CA ARG A 39 -18.00 -12.76 -49.90
C ARG A 39 -16.73 -11.97 -50.25
N GLU A 40 -15.62 -12.27 -49.57
CA GLU A 40 -14.26 -11.79 -49.80
C GLU A 40 -13.68 -12.14 -51.20
N ASN A 41 -14.21 -13.18 -51.85
CA ASN A 41 -13.75 -13.66 -53.16
C ASN A 41 -14.58 -13.10 -54.34
N LEU A 42 -15.59 -12.26 -54.07
CA LEU A 42 -16.44 -11.66 -55.11
C LEU A 42 -15.70 -10.58 -55.91
N THR A 43 -16.13 -10.33 -57.15
CA THR A 43 -15.69 -9.13 -57.87
C THR A 43 -16.31 -7.88 -57.22
N ALA A 44 -15.77 -6.69 -57.54
CA ALA A 44 -16.31 -5.43 -57.00
C ALA A 44 -17.78 -5.21 -57.38
N ASN A 45 -18.17 -5.59 -58.61
CA ASN A 45 -19.52 -5.43 -59.13
C ASN A 45 -20.49 -6.41 -58.45
N ASP A 46 -20.15 -7.70 -58.37
CA ASP A 46 -20.99 -8.71 -57.70
C ASP A 46 -21.21 -8.36 -56.22
N LEU A 47 -20.15 -7.88 -55.56
CA LEU A 47 -20.22 -7.44 -54.17
C LEU A 47 -21.11 -6.20 -54.00
N ALA A 48 -21.03 -5.22 -54.90
CA ALA A 48 -21.89 -4.03 -54.86
C ALA A 48 -23.38 -4.39 -55.03
N VAL A 49 -23.72 -5.25 -56.01
CA VAL A 49 -25.09 -5.73 -56.24
C VAL A 49 -25.63 -6.50 -55.02
N LEU A 50 -24.81 -7.40 -54.45
CA LEU A 50 -25.20 -8.12 -53.23
C LEU A 50 -25.34 -7.21 -52.00
N TRP A 51 -24.57 -6.12 -51.91
CA TRP A 51 -24.61 -5.18 -50.78
C TRP A 51 -25.81 -4.24 -50.83
N GLY A 52 -26.28 -3.88 -52.03
CA GLY A 52 -27.52 -3.13 -52.22
C GLY A 52 -28.76 -3.95 -51.85
N ARG A 53 -28.72 -5.27 -52.07
CA ARG A 53 -29.78 -6.22 -51.71
C ARG A 53 -29.74 -6.60 -50.22
N GLY A 54 -30.81 -7.24 -49.75
CA GLY A 54 -30.88 -7.81 -48.40
C GLY A 54 -31.24 -6.86 -47.26
N ARG A 55 -31.70 -5.63 -47.60
CA ARG A 55 -31.93 -4.51 -46.66
C ARG A 55 -33.39 -3.98 -46.73
N TYR A 56 -34.33 -4.90 -46.93
CA TYR A 56 -35.77 -4.65 -47.12
C TYR A 56 -36.05 -3.46 -48.06
N ARG A 57 -36.67 -2.37 -47.57
CA ARG A 57 -37.06 -1.20 -48.38
C ARG A 57 -36.02 -0.08 -48.45
N ASN A 58 -35.19 0.07 -47.40
CA ASN A 58 -34.19 1.13 -47.26
C ASN A 58 -32.90 0.84 -48.06
N GLY A 59 -32.70 -0.41 -48.46
CA GLY A 59 -31.55 -0.85 -49.25
C GLY A 59 -31.50 -0.25 -50.65
N PRO A 60 -30.32 0.19 -51.14
CA PRO A 60 -30.20 0.72 -52.51
C PRO A 60 -30.63 -0.23 -53.63
N GLY A 61 -30.65 -1.55 -53.39
CA GLY A 61 -31.12 -2.54 -54.36
C GLY A 61 -32.65 -2.71 -54.40
N ASN A 62 -33.41 -1.96 -53.60
CA ASN A 62 -34.87 -1.88 -53.71
C ASN A 62 -35.25 -0.75 -54.68
N TYR A 63 -36.08 -1.06 -55.67
CA TYR A 63 -36.42 -0.17 -56.78
C TYR A 63 -36.99 1.18 -56.34
N ASN A 64 -37.78 1.20 -55.26
CA ASN A 64 -38.40 2.41 -54.69
C ASN A 64 -37.68 2.92 -53.43
N SER A 65 -36.36 2.71 -53.32
CA SER A 65 -35.55 3.22 -52.19
C SER A 65 -35.09 4.67 -52.34
N GLY A 66 -35.22 5.25 -53.54
CA GLY A 66 -34.62 6.53 -53.92
C GLY A 66 -33.14 6.45 -54.34
N TYR A 67 -32.49 5.28 -54.19
CA TYR A 67 -31.09 5.04 -54.59
C TYR A 67 -30.96 4.07 -55.77
N HIS A 68 -32.08 3.65 -56.37
CA HIS A 68 -32.09 2.75 -57.52
C HIS A 68 -31.57 3.45 -58.78
N THR A 69 -30.82 2.74 -59.61
CA THR A 69 -30.12 3.32 -60.77
C THR A 69 -30.74 2.97 -62.13
N GLU A 70 -31.72 2.08 -62.17
CA GLU A 70 -32.48 1.77 -63.40
C GLU A 70 -33.54 2.86 -63.66
N LYS A 71 -33.69 3.28 -64.92
CA LYS A 71 -34.64 4.34 -65.30
C LYS A 71 -36.11 3.89 -65.31
N THR A 72 -36.34 2.59 -65.37
CA THR A 72 -37.67 1.98 -65.45
C THR A 72 -37.75 0.77 -64.55
N HIS A 73 -38.96 0.45 -64.09
CA HIS A 73 -39.26 -0.76 -63.32
C HIS A 73 -40.59 -1.34 -63.80
N VAL A 74 -40.75 -2.66 -63.78
CA VAL A 74 -41.97 -3.34 -64.25
C VAL A 74 -42.76 -3.87 -63.07
N LEU A 75 -44.04 -3.51 -62.98
CA LEU A 75 -45.00 -4.01 -61.99
C LEU A 75 -46.19 -4.57 -62.75
N GLU A 76 -46.43 -5.88 -62.66
CA GLU A 76 -47.60 -6.55 -63.25
C GLU A 76 -47.81 -6.17 -64.73
N ASP A 77 -46.78 -6.44 -65.54
CA ASP A 77 -46.66 -6.11 -66.97
C ASP A 77 -46.70 -4.62 -67.35
N ASN A 78 -46.95 -3.71 -66.41
CA ASN A 78 -46.86 -2.27 -66.62
C ASN A 78 -45.45 -1.74 -66.36
N THR A 79 -44.91 -0.95 -67.29
CA THR A 79 -43.58 -0.33 -67.16
C THR A 79 -43.70 1.08 -66.59
N VAL A 80 -43.19 1.28 -65.38
CA VAL A 80 -43.14 2.57 -64.68
C VAL A 80 -41.78 3.25 -64.94
N THR A 81 -41.80 4.49 -65.40
CA THR A 81 -40.60 5.36 -65.48
C THR A 81 -40.32 6.02 -64.14
N MET A 82 -39.07 5.96 -63.68
CA MET A 82 -38.66 6.59 -62.41
C MET A 82 -38.66 8.11 -62.53
N ILE A 83 -39.31 8.79 -61.57
CA ILE A 83 -39.29 10.26 -61.46
C ILE A 83 -37.90 10.69 -60.95
N PRO A 84 -37.19 11.60 -61.64
CA PRO A 84 -35.87 12.07 -61.21
C PRO A 84 -35.97 12.99 -59.98
N LYS A 85 -34.93 12.99 -59.14
CA LYS A 85 -34.93 13.74 -57.86
C LYS A 85 -35.29 15.22 -58.00
N HIS A 86 -34.81 15.90 -59.05
CA HIS A 86 -35.07 17.32 -59.28
C HIS A 86 -36.51 17.66 -59.73
N GLU A 87 -37.27 16.67 -60.23
CA GLU A 87 -38.72 16.82 -60.46
C GLU A 87 -39.51 16.53 -59.18
N LEU A 88 -39.09 15.50 -58.43
CA LEU A 88 -39.65 15.16 -57.13
C LEU A 88 -39.53 16.33 -56.12
N GLU A 89 -38.42 17.07 -56.16
CA GLU A 89 -38.17 18.26 -55.34
C GLU A 89 -39.16 19.41 -55.57
N GLN A 90 -39.86 19.46 -56.71
CA GLN A 90 -40.81 20.54 -57.02
C GLN A 90 -42.07 20.48 -56.15
N TYR A 91 -42.44 19.29 -55.66
CA TYR A 91 -43.63 19.05 -54.83
C TYR A 91 -43.33 18.34 -53.50
N MET A 92 -42.09 17.89 -53.27
CA MET A 92 -41.64 17.35 -51.99
C MET A 92 -40.28 17.99 -51.60
N PRO A 93 -40.23 18.91 -50.63
CA PRO A 93 -39.02 19.67 -50.33
C PRO A 93 -37.88 18.80 -49.77
N ASP A 94 -36.64 19.03 -50.24
CA ASP A 94 -35.45 18.36 -49.72
C ASP A 94 -35.01 18.97 -48.38
N ILE A 95 -34.93 18.12 -47.35
CA ILE A 95 -34.50 18.46 -45.98
C ILE A 95 -33.20 17.74 -45.57
N SER A 96 -32.36 17.40 -46.55
CA SER A 96 -31.10 16.67 -46.35
C SER A 96 -30.04 17.45 -45.56
N ILE A 97 -29.75 16.99 -44.34
CA ILE A 97 -28.66 17.54 -43.48
C ILE A 97 -27.26 17.04 -43.92
N GLY A 98 -27.18 15.89 -44.61
CA GLY A 98 -25.93 15.25 -45.02
C GLY A 98 -25.35 14.25 -44.00
N PRO A 99 -24.13 13.71 -44.25
CA PRO A 99 -23.62 12.50 -43.57
C PRO A 99 -23.41 12.68 -42.06
N LYS A 100 -23.17 13.92 -41.58
CA LYS A 100 -23.00 14.19 -40.14
C LYS A 100 -24.27 13.91 -39.32
N ALA A 101 -25.46 13.96 -39.92
CA ALA A 101 -26.69 13.53 -39.27
C ALA A 101 -26.74 12.02 -39.00
N LEU A 102 -25.88 11.23 -39.67
CA LEU A 102 -25.80 9.78 -39.47
C LEU A 102 -24.93 9.35 -38.28
N VAL A 103 -24.31 10.29 -37.56
CA VAL A 103 -23.35 10.00 -36.49
C VAL A 103 -23.59 10.86 -35.25
N THR A 104 -24.05 10.23 -34.16
CA THR A 104 -24.19 10.89 -32.85
C THR A 104 -22.84 11.03 -32.13
N PRO A 105 -22.69 12.01 -31.22
CA PRO A 105 -21.49 12.15 -30.40
C PRO A 105 -21.29 10.96 -29.46
N VAL A 106 -20.05 10.76 -28.99
CA VAL A 106 -19.67 9.68 -28.05
C VAL A 106 -20.53 9.69 -26.78
N SER A 107 -20.89 10.88 -26.27
CA SER A 107 -21.74 11.04 -25.08
C SER A 107 -23.13 10.39 -25.17
N LEU A 108 -23.59 9.96 -26.36
CA LEU A 108 -24.86 9.26 -26.54
C LEU A 108 -24.69 7.75 -26.80
N MET A 109 -23.47 7.20 -26.83
CA MET A 109 -23.24 5.79 -27.17
C MET A 109 -23.98 4.84 -26.23
N SER A 110 -23.85 5.01 -24.91
CA SER A 110 -24.50 4.12 -23.94
C SER A 110 -26.03 4.19 -24.02
N ALA A 111 -26.59 5.40 -24.19
CA ALA A 111 -28.02 5.60 -24.44
C ALA A 111 -28.50 4.94 -25.76
N ARG A 112 -27.60 4.73 -26.72
CA ARG A 112 -27.84 4.08 -28.01
C ARG A 112 -27.26 2.65 -28.08
N ASN A 113 -27.15 1.97 -26.94
CA ASN A 113 -26.68 0.57 -26.83
C ASN A 113 -25.29 0.35 -27.49
N GLY A 114 -24.40 1.32 -27.30
CA GLY A 114 -23.01 1.33 -27.78
C GLY A 114 -22.79 1.90 -29.19
N HIS A 115 -23.82 2.36 -29.91
CA HIS A 115 -23.67 2.83 -31.30
C HIS A 115 -23.58 4.36 -31.44
N ARG A 116 -22.66 4.84 -32.30
CA ARG A 116 -22.71 6.23 -32.81
C ARG A 116 -23.46 6.37 -34.13
N VAL A 117 -23.44 5.34 -34.97
CA VAL A 117 -23.99 5.40 -36.33
C VAL A 117 -25.51 5.16 -36.31
N THR A 118 -26.28 5.89 -37.13
CA THR A 118 -27.74 5.71 -37.33
C THR A 118 -28.09 5.08 -38.69
N HIS A 119 -27.08 4.65 -39.45
CA HIS A 119 -27.24 3.90 -40.69
C HIS A 119 -28.09 2.64 -40.51
N ASP A 120 -28.80 2.27 -41.58
CA ASP A 120 -29.71 1.14 -41.71
C ASP A 120 -29.10 -0.22 -41.30
N MET A 121 -27.84 -0.49 -41.64
CA MET A 121 -27.11 -1.66 -41.17
C MET A 121 -26.41 -1.38 -39.84
N LEU A 122 -26.37 -2.37 -38.94
CA LEU A 122 -25.63 -2.23 -37.69
C LEU A 122 -24.12 -2.17 -37.94
N HIS A 123 -23.50 -1.04 -37.58
CA HIS A 123 -22.04 -0.87 -37.64
C HIS A 123 -21.41 -1.39 -36.35
N SER A 124 -20.38 -2.23 -36.50
CA SER A 124 -19.65 -2.82 -35.37
C SER A 124 -18.22 -2.30 -35.30
N TYR A 125 -17.80 -1.86 -34.11
CA TYR A 125 -16.40 -1.46 -33.86
C TYR A 125 -15.41 -2.64 -33.77
N ASP A 126 -15.89 -3.88 -33.65
CA ASP A 126 -15.08 -5.09 -33.71
C ASP A 126 -14.45 -5.26 -35.11
N PRO A 127 -13.19 -5.74 -35.20
CA PRO A 127 -12.49 -5.85 -36.48
C PRO A 127 -12.98 -7.00 -37.39
N HIS A 128 -13.89 -7.86 -36.92
CA HIS A 128 -14.20 -9.17 -37.54
C HIS A 128 -15.60 -9.25 -38.18
N ILE A 129 -16.63 -8.62 -37.61
CA ILE A 129 -18.02 -8.69 -38.08
C ILE A 129 -18.14 -8.02 -39.45
N GLY A 130 -17.66 -6.79 -39.60
CA GLY A 130 -17.61 -6.08 -40.88
C GLY A 130 -16.48 -6.54 -41.82
N ARG A 131 -15.59 -7.45 -41.40
CA ARG A 131 -14.36 -7.80 -42.13
C ARG A 131 -14.64 -8.32 -43.55
N LEU A 132 -14.14 -7.64 -44.57
CA LEU A 132 -14.02 -8.18 -45.93
C LEU A 132 -12.61 -8.81 -46.05
N ASP A 133 -11.68 -8.18 -46.76
CA ASP A 133 -10.30 -8.67 -46.87
C ASP A 133 -9.47 -8.23 -45.64
N LYS A 134 -9.57 -6.93 -45.33
CA LYS A 134 -8.92 -6.24 -44.21
C LYS A 134 -9.85 -6.13 -42.98
N PRO A 135 -9.31 -5.96 -41.75
CA PRO A 135 -10.10 -5.66 -40.56
C PRO A 135 -11.06 -4.49 -40.77
N ALA A 136 -12.30 -4.59 -40.29
CA ALA A 136 -13.28 -3.52 -40.43
C ALA A 136 -12.83 -2.24 -39.71
N VAL A 137 -13.04 -1.08 -40.31
CA VAL A 137 -12.86 0.25 -39.67
C VAL A 137 -14.08 1.08 -40.05
N VAL A 138 -14.77 1.63 -39.05
CA VAL A 138 -15.90 2.54 -39.26
C VAL A 138 -15.33 3.95 -39.41
N ASP A 139 -15.52 4.55 -40.58
CA ASP A 139 -15.29 5.97 -40.80
C ASP A 139 -16.51 6.75 -40.27
N HIS A 140 -16.26 7.77 -39.45
CA HIS A 140 -17.32 8.59 -38.84
C HIS A 140 -17.65 9.86 -39.62
N ASP A 141 -16.82 10.24 -40.59
CA ASP A 141 -17.06 11.39 -41.46
C ASP A 141 -17.72 10.95 -42.77
N ASN A 142 -17.37 9.76 -43.29
CA ASN A 142 -17.86 9.21 -44.56
C ASN A 142 -18.89 8.06 -44.41
N VAL A 143 -19.83 8.17 -43.48
CA VAL A 143 -20.98 7.26 -43.42
C VAL A 143 -21.95 7.57 -44.57
N THR A 144 -22.13 6.63 -45.51
CA THR A 144 -23.06 6.75 -46.63
C THR A 144 -24.02 5.56 -46.69
N VAL A 145 -25.17 5.72 -47.35
CA VAL A 145 -26.18 4.65 -47.49
C VAL A 145 -25.64 3.44 -48.27
N GLU A 146 -24.72 3.68 -49.20
CA GLU A 146 -24.02 2.67 -49.99
C GLU A 146 -23.04 1.82 -49.17
N ASP A 147 -22.45 2.34 -48.09
CA ASP A 147 -21.38 1.70 -47.29
C ASP A 147 -20.24 1.12 -48.17
N PRO A 148 -19.39 1.95 -48.79
CA PRO A 148 -18.36 1.50 -49.74
C PRO A 148 -17.33 0.56 -49.11
N ASN A 149 -17.05 0.72 -47.81
CA ASN A 149 -16.11 -0.11 -47.06
C ASN A 149 -16.70 -1.48 -46.64
N ARG A 150 -18.01 -1.70 -46.84
CA ARG A 150 -18.73 -2.96 -46.58
C ARG A 150 -18.64 -3.42 -45.12
N VAL A 151 -18.59 -2.45 -44.19
CA VAL A 151 -18.36 -2.67 -42.75
C VAL A 151 -19.65 -2.84 -41.94
N GLY A 152 -20.81 -2.46 -42.49
CA GLY A 152 -22.10 -2.73 -41.87
C GLY A 152 -22.43 -4.23 -41.81
N LEU A 153 -23.18 -4.65 -40.81
CA LEU A 153 -23.73 -6.01 -40.71
C LEU A 153 -24.98 -6.14 -41.59
N ASN A 154 -24.80 -6.50 -42.87
CA ASN A 154 -25.91 -6.81 -43.77
C ASN A 154 -26.59 -8.14 -43.37
N ALA A 155 -27.92 -8.15 -43.33
CA ALA A 155 -28.74 -9.26 -42.83
C ALA A 155 -28.80 -10.47 -43.77
N ALA A 156 -28.71 -10.28 -45.09
CA ALA A 156 -29.00 -11.34 -46.07
C ALA A 156 -27.91 -11.55 -47.15
N THR A 157 -26.72 -10.95 -47.01
CA THR A 157 -25.59 -11.21 -47.90
C THR A 157 -24.98 -12.59 -47.72
N LEU A 158 -24.29 -13.10 -48.76
CA LEU A 158 -23.40 -14.26 -48.66
C LEU A 158 -22.46 -14.13 -47.43
N ASP A 159 -22.28 -15.21 -46.68
CA ASP A 159 -21.46 -15.28 -45.44
C ASP A 159 -22.01 -14.44 -44.24
N CYS A 160 -23.25 -13.91 -44.29
CA CYS A 160 -23.83 -13.14 -43.16
C CYS A 160 -24.06 -13.96 -41.88
N ARG A 161 -24.53 -15.22 -41.99
CA ARG A 161 -25.07 -16.02 -40.87
C ARG A 161 -24.12 -16.12 -39.68
N GLY A 162 -22.84 -16.42 -39.93
CA GLY A 162 -21.82 -16.50 -38.87
C GLY A 162 -21.52 -15.17 -38.19
N ARG A 163 -21.66 -14.06 -38.94
CA ARG A 163 -21.43 -12.68 -38.45
C ARG A 163 -22.61 -12.22 -37.59
N ILE A 164 -23.84 -12.56 -37.98
CA ILE A 164 -25.05 -12.36 -37.17
C ILE A 164 -24.96 -13.15 -35.86
N TYR A 165 -24.60 -14.43 -35.90
CA TYR A 165 -24.37 -15.20 -34.66
C TYR A 165 -23.19 -14.69 -33.81
N ARG A 166 -22.19 -14.03 -34.40
CA ARG A 166 -21.14 -13.34 -33.62
C ARG A 166 -21.69 -12.08 -32.95
N TRP A 167 -22.49 -11.29 -33.66
CA TRP A 167 -23.12 -10.08 -33.16
C TRP A 167 -24.10 -10.32 -32.00
N LEU A 168 -24.87 -11.41 -32.07
CA LEU A 168 -25.83 -11.81 -31.03
C LEU A 168 -25.16 -12.45 -29.80
N ARG A 169 -23.92 -12.96 -29.92
CA ARG A 169 -23.12 -13.50 -28.81
C ARG A 169 -22.13 -12.49 -28.23
N ARG A 170 -22.32 -11.19 -28.48
CA ARG A 170 -21.42 -10.14 -28.00
C ARG A 170 -21.53 -9.96 -26.48
N GLY A 171 -20.41 -9.63 -25.83
CA GLY A 171 -20.42 -9.23 -24.43
C GLY A 171 -21.12 -7.86 -24.21
N PRO A 172 -21.46 -7.51 -22.96
CA PRO A 172 -22.26 -6.32 -22.65
C PRO A 172 -21.62 -5.02 -23.17
N PHE A 173 -20.33 -4.81 -22.92
CA PHE A 173 -19.60 -3.60 -23.32
C PHE A 173 -18.94 -3.69 -24.71
N PHE A 174 -19.31 -4.67 -25.53
CA PHE A 174 -18.56 -5.03 -26.75
C PHE A 174 -18.39 -3.88 -27.76
N GLN A 175 -19.36 -2.98 -27.89
CA GLN A 175 -19.20 -1.82 -28.77
C GLN A 175 -18.32 -0.73 -28.17
N GLU A 176 -18.53 -0.40 -26.90
CA GLU A 176 -17.80 0.69 -26.22
C GLU A 176 -16.33 0.31 -25.99
N ASP A 177 -16.04 -0.92 -25.55
CA ASP A 177 -14.66 -1.41 -25.35
C ASP A 177 -13.89 -1.49 -26.68
N HIS A 178 -14.50 -1.98 -27.76
CA HIS A 178 -13.85 -1.98 -29.08
C HIS A 178 -13.70 -0.57 -29.67
N TYR A 179 -14.63 0.34 -29.41
CA TYR A 179 -14.46 1.75 -29.81
C TYR A 179 -13.29 2.39 -29.06
N PHE A 180 -13.25 2.23 -27.73
CA PHE A 180 -12.19 2.76 -26.86
C PHE A 180 -10.82 2.17 -27.21
N ARG A 181 -10.62 0.84 -27.12
CA ARG A 181 -9.31 0.21 -27.31
C ARG A 181 -8.72 0.35 -28.72
N ARG A 182 -9.53 0.63 -29.74
CA ARG A 182 -9.05 0.83 -31.11
C ARG A 182 -8.65 2.28 -31.41
N SER A 183 -9.28 3.25 -30.74
CA SER A 183 -9.00 4.68 -30.88
C SER A 183 -7.96 5.17 -29.86
N VAL A 184 -8.06 4.69 -28.62
CA VAL A 184 -7.24 5.10 -27.47
C VAL A 184 -6.33 3.94 -27.06
N LYS A 185 -5.02 4.16 -27.23
CA LYS A 185 -3.94 3.24 -26.85
C LYS A 185 -2.66 4.03 -26.61
N LEU A 186 -1.75 3.49 -25.80
CA LEU A 186 -0.40 4.05 -25.68
C LEU A 186 0.31 4.04 -27.04
N ASN A 187 1.12 5.07 -27.26
CA ASN A 187 2.01 5.16 -28.42
C ASN A 187 3.14 4.13 -28.30
N ARG A 188 3.85 3.87 -29.40
CA ARG A 188 4.91 2.84 -29.46
C ARG A 188 6.13 3.16 -28.56
N ASP A 189 6.34 4.43 -28.27
CA ASP A 189 7.35 4.96 -27.35
C ASP A 189 6.90 4.93 -25.87
N GLY A 190 5.69 4.45 -25.58
CA GLY A 190 5.09 4.46 -24.24
C GLY A 190 4.36 5.76 -23.89
N THR A 191 4.35 6.77 -24.77
CA THR A 191 3.68 8.05 -24.47
C THR A 191 2.15 7.93 -24.53
N VAL A 192 1.48 8.76 -23.74
CA VAL A 192 0.02 8.89 -23.72
C VAL A 192 -0.43 9.69 -24.96
N PRO A 193 -1.42 9.23 -25.75
CA PRO A 193 -1.83 9.90 -26.98
C PRO A 193 -2.46 11.27 -26.71
N ALA A 194 -1.79 12.33 -27.13
CA ALA A 194 -2.30 13.71 -27.04
C ALA A 194 -3.17 14.06 -28.26
N ALA A 195 -4.44 14.42 -28.02
CA ALA A 195 -5.39 14.78 -29.07
C ALA A 195 -5.48 16.31 -29.25
N ALA A 196 -4.92 16.81 -30.36
CA ALA A 196 -4.88 18.25 -30.65
C ALA A 196 -6.27 18.92 -30.70
N HIS A 197 -7.30 18.20 -31.14
CA HIS A 197 -8.68 18.70 -31.22
C HIS A 197 -9.36 18.85 -29.83
N GLU A 198 -8.90 18.12 -28.81
CA GLU A 198 -9.41 18.17 -27.43
C GLU A 198 -8.64 19.14 -26.53
N ALA A 199 -7.45 19.61 -26.97
CA ALA A 199 -6.63 20.59 -26.25
C ALA A 199 -7.39 21.84 -25.73
N PRO A 200 -8.33 22.49 -26.46
CA PRO A 200 -9.07 23.62 -25.91
C PRO A 200 -10.02 23.22 -24.77
N LEU A 201 -10.58 22.00 -24.77
CA LEU A 201 -11.41 21.48 -23.68
C LEU A 201 -10.55 21.24 -22.43
N MET A 202 -9.36 20.65 -22.57
CA MET A 202 -8.42 20.47 -21.45
C MET A 202 -8.06 21.80 -20.78
N ARG A 203 -7.70 22.82 -21.57
CA ARG A 203 -7.41 24.17 -21.05
C ARG A 203 -8.61 24.78 -20.33
N LYS A 204 -9.83 24.55 -20.82
CA LYS A 204 -11.07 25.03 -20.17
C LYS A 204 -11.29 24.35 -18.82
N ILE A 205 -11.09 23.03 -18.71
CA ILE A 205 -11.21 22.26 -17.46
C ILE A 205 -10.19 22.76 -16.43
N VAL A 206 -8.90 22.83 -16.80
CA VAL A 206 -7.83 23.34 -15.92
C VAL A 206 -8.15 24.76 -15.41
N ARG A 207 -8.57 25.66 -16.30
CA ARG A 207 -8.94 27.05 -15.94
C ARG A 207 -10.14 27.13 -15.01
N LEU A 208 -11.12 26.21 -15.12
CA LEU A 208 -12.27 26.16 -14.21
C LEU A 208 -11.86 25.63 -12.82
N ALA A 209 -11.04 24.59 -12.78
CA ALA A 209 -10.53 24.01 -11.53
C ALA A 209 -9.61 24.99 -10.78
N GLN A 210 -8.71 25.69 -11.48
CA GLN A 210 -7.87 26.75 -10.90
C GLN A 210 -8.67 27.93 -10.32
N ARG A 211 -9.91 28.14 -10.76
CA ARG A 211 -10.84 29.15 -10.21
C ARG A 211 -11.71 28.62 -9.06
N GLY A 212 -11.52 27.38 -8.62
CA GLY A 212 -12.32 26.75 -7.56
C GLY A 212 -13.66 26.16 -8.03
N HIS A 213 -13.96 26.18 -9.33
CA HIS A 213 -15.26 25.73 -9.87
C HIS A 213 -15.28 24.22 -10.16
N LEU A 214 -15.10 23.39 -9.13
CA LEU A 214 -14.97 21.93 -9.26
C LEU A 214 -16.12 21.30 -10.07
N LYS A 215 -17.38 21.58 -9.71
CA LYS A 215 -18.56 21.03 -10.40
C LYS A 215 -18.55 21.33 -11.91
N ALA A 216 -18.30 22.59 -12.29
CA ALA A 216 -18.25 22.99 -13.69
C ALA A 216 -17.06 22.35 -14.44
N ALA A 217 -15.92 22.16 -13.77
CA ALA A 217 -14.78 21.43 -14.33
C ALA A 217 -15.12 19.96 -14.59
N CYS A 218 -15.80 19.29 -13.65
CA CYS A 218 -16.26 17.90 -13.80
C CYS A 218 -17.35 17.72 -14.88
N GLU A 219 -18.25 18.70 -15.03
CA GLU A 219 -19.28 18.69 -16.09
C GLU A 219 -18.66 18.79 -17.50
N GLU A 220 -17.56 19.52 -17.66
CA GLU A 220 -16.77 19.56 -18.90
C GLU A 220 -15.87 18.32 -19.05
N TYR A 221 -15.31 17.77 -17.96
CA TYR A 221 -14.58 16.50 -17.97
C TYR A 221 -15.42 15.35 -18.53
N ARG A 222 -16.72 15.30 -18.21
CA ARG A 222 -17.68 14.33 -18.77
C ARG A 222 -17.79 14.35 -20.31
N ARG A 223 -17.38 15.44 -20.96
CA ARG A 223 -17.46 15.59 -22.43
C ARG A 223 -16.20 15.13 -23.17
N VAL A 224 -15.14 14.86 -22.44
CA VAL A 224 -13.83 14.46 -22.96
C VAL A 224 -13.93 13.10 -23.66
N THR A 225 -13.41 12.99 -24.89
CA THR A 225 -13.45 11.75 -25.68
C THR A 225 -12.13 11.00 -25.75
N THR A 226 -11.03 11.62 -25.34
CA THR A 226 -9.66 11.06 -25.33
C THR A 226 -9.08 11.03 -23.92
N ILE A 227 -7.87 10.52 -23.73
CA ILE A 227 -7.23 10.60 -22.41
C ILE A 227 -6.91 12.07 -22.09
N PRO A 228 -7.40 12.64 -20.97
CA PRO A 228 -7.00 13.97 -20.51
C PRO A 228 -5.58 13.90 -19.92
N PRO A 229 -4.74 14.93 -20.09
CA PRO A 229 -3.35 14.88 -19.64
C PRO A 229 -3.22 15.14 -18.13
N VAL A 230 -2.02 14.90 -17.57
CA VAL A 230 -1.75 14.92 -16.12
C VAL A 230 -2.15 16.24 -15.45
N GLU A 231 -2.00 17.37 -16.16
CA GLU A 231 -2.33 18.70 -15.65
C GLU A 231 -3.82 18.86 -15.30
N VAL A 232 -4.71 18.11 -15.96
CA VAL A 232 -6.15 18.08 -15.63
C VAL A 232 -6.36 17.47 -14.25
N TYR A 233 -5.73 16.31 -13.97
CA TYR A 233 -5.83 15.65 -12.67
C TYR A 233 -5.17 16.47 -11.56
N ARG A 234 -4.02 17.10 -11.82
CA ARG A 234 -3.36 18.03 -10.88
C ARG A 234 -4.29 19.19 -10.51
N ALA A 235 -4.88 19.86 -11.51
CA ALA A 235 -5.79 20.99 -11.28
C ALA A 235 -7.08 20.57 -10.57
N LEU A 236 -7.71 19.46 -10.96
CA LEU A 236 -8.94 18.94 -10.35
C LEU A 236 -8.72 18.53 -8.88
N THR A 237 -7.66 17.78 -8.58
CA THR A 237 -7.33 17.38 -7.19
C THR A 237 -6.91 18.57 -6.34
N ALA A 238 -6.14 19.53 -6.87
CA ALA A 238 -5.81 20.77 -6.16
C ALA A 238 -7.07 21.57 -5.79
N CYS A 239 -8.08 21.60 -6.66
CA CYS A 239 -9.37 22.25 -6.42
C CYS A 239 -10.16 21.60 -5.26
N CYS A 240 -9.91 20.33 -4.93
CA CYS A 240 -10.57 19.63 -3.82
C CYS A 240 -9.98 19.99 -2.44
N ILE A 241 -8.73 20.47 -2.38
CA ILE A 241 -7.99 20.69 -1.13
C ILE A 241 -8.65 21.71 -0.19
N PRO A 242 -9.07 22.92 -0.63
CA PRO A 242 -9.54 23.96 0.30
C PRO A 242 -10.75 23.52 1.14
N ALA A 243 -11.68 22.81 0.50
CA ALA A 243 -12.90 22.27 1.11
C ALA A 243 -12.73 20.87 1.72
N GLY A 244 -11.56 20.23 1.57
CA GLY A 244 -11.31 18.89 2.12
C GLY A 244 -12.13 17.78 1.44
N LEU A 245 -12.48 17.93 0.16
CA LEU A 245 -13.35 17.01 -0.59
C LEU A 245 -12.61 15.71 -0.96
N ILE A 246 -12.37 14.86 0.04
CA ILE A 246 -11.57 13.63 -0.11
C ILE A 246 -12.24 12.59 -1.01
N ALA A 247 -13.58 12.47 -0.98
CA ALA A 247 -14.31 11.53 -1.82
C ALA A 247 -14.14 11.86 -3.31
N ASP A 248 -14.33 13.13 -3.69
CA ASP A 248 -14.14 13.60 -5.06
C ASP A 248 -12.67 13.47 -5.49
N ALA A 249 -11.72 13.86 -4.64
CA ALA A 249 -10.29 13.76 -4.93
C ALA A 249 -9.83 12.30 -5.17
N VAL A 250 -10.33 11.36 -4.38
CA VAL A 250 -10.08 9.92 -4.57
C VAL A 250 -10.74 9.42 -5.85
N ALA A 251 -12.00 9.77 -6.12
CA ALA A 251 -12.69 9.37 -7.35
C ALA A 251 -11.99 9.89 -8.63
N ILE A 252 -11.52 11.14 -8.62
CA ILE A 252 -10.73 11.74 -9.71
C ILE A 252 -9.42 10.97 -9.92
N PHE A 253 -8.72 10.61 -8.84
CA PHE A 253 -7.51 9.80 -8.93
C PHE A 253 -7.79 8.38 -9.43
N GLU A 254 -8.80 7.70 -8.89
CA GLU A 254 -9.19 6.33 -9.26
C GLU A 254 -9.75 6.23 -10.69
N ASP A 255 -10.19 7.34 -11.29
CA ASP A 255 -10.57 7.37 -12.71
C ASP A 255 -9.35 7.39 -13.64
N GLY A 256 -8.33 8.18 -13.31
CA GLY A 256 -7.06 8.20 -14.07
C GLY A 256 -6.15 7.01 -13.77
N ASN A 257 -6.29 6.39 -12.60
CA ASN A 257 -5.50 5.23 -12.16
C ASN A 257 -6.10 3.92 -12.72
N ALA A 258 -5.27 3.04 -13.29
CA ALA A 258 -5.63 1.78 -13.94
C ALA A 258 -6.59 1.83 -15.15
N LYS A 259 -7.64 2.68 -15.20
CA LYS A 259 -8.55 2.78 -16.35
C LYS A 259 -7.92 3.54 -17.52
N LEU A 260 -7.37 4.73 -17.24
CA LEU A 260 -6.81 5.65 -18.22
C LEU A 260 -5.28 5.61 -18.20
N PHE A 261 -4.72 4.40 -18.26
CA PHE A 261 -3.28 4.13 -18.39
C PHE A 261 -2.40 4.81 -17.31
N TYR A 262 -2.93 4.93 -16.09
CA TYR A 262 -2.21 5.45 -14.92
C TYR A 262 -1.79 6.93 -15.00
N VAL A 263 -2.47 7.74 -15.81
CA VAL A 263 -2.16 9.18 -15.97
C VAL A 263 -2.32 9.99 -14.68
N ALA A 264 -3.21 9.57 -13.77
CA ALA A 264 -3.34 10.19 -12.45
C ALA A 264 -2.27 9.72 -11.44
N ARG A 265 -1.44 8.72 -11.79
CA ARG A 265 -0.37 8.19 -10.92
C ARG A 265 0.87 9.08 -11.01
N ASP A 266 0.68 10.30 -10.52
CA ASP A 266 1.64 11.40 -10.56
C ASP A 266 1.92 11.92 -9.13
N GLY A 267 3.13 12.40 -8.90
CA GLY A 267 3.57 12.84 -7.59
C GLY A 267 2.81 14.07 -7.06
N GLU A 268 2.45 15.02 -7.92
CA GLU A 268 1.69 16.20 -7.52
C GLU A 268 0.22 15.83 -7.27
N VAL A 269 -0.37 14.96 -8.10
CA VAL A 269 -1.73 14.43 -7.89
C VAL A 269 -1.85 13.70 -6.55
N LEU A 270 -0.96 12.76 -6.25
CA LEU A 270 -0.98 12.04 -4.96
C LEU A 270 -0.70 12.96 -3.77
N HIS A 271 0.17 13.95 -3.92
CA HIS A 271 0.39 14.97 -2.89
C HIS A 271 -0.87 15.80 -2.63
N ASN A 272 -1.64 16.14 -3.66
CA ASN A 272 -2.93 16.82 -3.50
C ASN A 272 -3.97 15.93 -2.79
N VAL A 273 -4.08 14.66 -3.14
CA VAL A 273 -5.00 13.72 -2.45
C VAL A 273 -4.58 13.51 -0.99
N MET A 274 -3.27 13.44 -0.70
CA MET A 274 -2.75 13.41 0.69
C MET A 274 -3.18 14.66 1.47
N ARG A 275 -3.02 15.84 0.88
CA ARG A 275 -3.47 17.11 1.50
C ARG A 275 -4.98 17.15 1.73
N CYS A 276 -5.79 16.59 0.83
CA CYS A 276 -7.23 16.41 1.06
C CYS A 276 -7.51 15.49 2.26
N ALA A 277 -6.80 14.36 2.37
CA ALA A 277 -7.01 13.39 3.46
C ALA A 277 -6.64 13.99 4.83
N ILE A 278 -5.56 14.76 4.89
CA ILE A 278 -5.11 15.51 6.08
C ILE A 278 -6.12 16.62 6.43
N LYS A 279 -6.59 17.39 5.45
CA LYS A 279 -7.60 18.44 5.66
C LYS A 279 -8.92 17.87 6.19
N ALA A 280 -9.31 16.68 5.73
CA ALA A 280 -10.45 15.91 6.21
C ALA A 280 -10.19 15.12 7.51
N LYS A 281 -8.97 15.19 8.08
CA LYS A 281 -8.52 14.44 9.28
C LYS A 281 -8.76 12.92 9.19
N HIS A 282 -8.61 12.34 8.00
CA HIS A 282 -8.99 10.95 7.75
C HIS A 282 -7.78 10.00 7.75
N ARG A 283 -7.38 9.53 8.95
CA ARG A 283 -6.20 8.66 9.19
C ARG A 283 -6.07 7.49 8.19
N VAL A 284 -7.14 6.71 8.00
CA VAL A 284 -7.14 5.56 7.07
C VAL A 284 -6.87 5.98 5.61
N ARG A 285 -7.34 7.15 5.18
CA ARG A 285 -7.08 7.66 3.81
C ARG A 285 -5.67 8.21 3.64
N VAL A 286 -5.05 8.76 4.70
CA VAL A 286 -3.61 9.09 4.71
C VAL A 286 -2.79 7.83 4.41
N MET A 287 -3.03 6.73 5.15
CA MET A 287 -2.32 5.46 4.92
C MET A 287 -2.64 4.82 3.56
N TRP A 288 -3.88 4.95 3.07
CA TRP A 288 -4.23 4.50 1.72
C TRP A 288 -3.44 5.25 0.63
N VAL A 289 -3.32 6.58 0.70
CA VAL A 289 -2.53 7.36 -0.27
C VAL A 289 -1.04 6.98 -0.19
N TYR A 290 -0.49 6.80 1.01
CA TYR A 290 0.88 6.33 1.22
C TYR A 290 1.12 4.94 0.58
N ASN A 291 0.21 3.99 0.79
CA ASN A 291 0.30 2.66 0.17
C ASN A 291 0.19 2.72 -1.38
N VAL A 292 -0.72 3.54 -1.90
CA VAL A 292 -0.85 3.79 -3.34
C VAL A 292 0.42 4.43 -3.92
N MET A 293 1.05 5.37 -3.20
CA MET A 293 2.30 6.01 -3.59
C MET A 293 3.46 5.01 -3.72
N ARG A 294 3.62 4.07 -2.77
CA ARG A 294 4.61 2.98 -2.88
C ARG A 294 4.39 2.14 -4.15
N GLY A 295 3.13 1.84 -4.45
CA GLY A 295 2.75 1.02 -5.60
C GLY A 295 3.05 -0.46 -5.39
N ARG A 296 2.83 -1.25 -6.45
CA ARG A 296 3.13 -2.68 -6.49
C ARG A 296 3.95 -2.98 -7.73
N TYR A 297 4.40 -4.23 -7.83
CA TYR A 297 5.20 -4.72 -8.96
C TYR A 297 4.57 -4.39 -10.33
N TYR A 298 3.24 -4.49 -10.46
CA TYR A 298 2.56 -4.21 -11.73
C TYR A 298 2.70 -2.74 -12.16
N GLU A 299 2.37 -1.80 -11.28
CA GLU A 299 2.43 -0.38 -11.62
C GLU A 299 3.86 0.12 -11.83
N ASN A 300 4.80 -0.32 -10.98
CA ASN A 300 6.16 0.17 -11.00
C ASN A 300 7.02 -0.51 -12.09
N VAL A 301 6.90 -1.83 -12.30
CA VAL A 301 7.78 -2.58 -13.24
C VAL A 301 7.14 -2.81 -14.61
N VAL A 302 5.85 -3.18 -14.66
CA VAL A 302 5.17 -3.53 -15.93
C VAL A 302 4.66 -2.28 -16.64
N VAL A 303 4.00 -1.38 -15.91
CA VAL A 303 3.48 -0.12 -16.46
C VAL A 303 4.56 0.97 -16.50
N ARG A 304 5.52 0.94 -15.56
CA ARG A 304 6.54 1.99 -15.35
C ARG A 304 5.95 3.36 -15.03
N ALA A 305 4.84 3.36 -14.30
CA ALA A 305 4.22 4.55 -13.72
C ALA A 305 4.58 4.63 -12.22
N GLU A 306 5.88 4.69 -11.91
CA GLU A 306 6.36 4.90 -10.55
C GLU A 306 6.40 6.40 -10.19
N ILE A 307 6.42 6.71 -8.90
CA ILE A 307 6.44 8.09 -8.39
C ILE A 307 7.88 8.52 -8.14
N ASP A 308 8.28 9.70 -8.62
CA ASP A 308 9.62 10.26 -8.40
C ASP A 308 10.04 10.21 -6.92
N PRO A 309 11.30 9.86 -6.60
CA PRO A 309 11.77 9.78 -5.21
C PRO A 309 11.50 11.05 -4.39
N ILE A 310 11.66 12.24 -4.98
CA ILE A 310 11.40 13.53 -4.32
C ILE A 310 9.92 13.72 -3.99
N TRP A 311 9.01 13.23 -4.85
CA TRP A 311 7.58 13.24 -4.56
C TRP A 311 7.21 12.18 -3.54
N ARG A 312 7.81 10.98 -3.58
CA ARG A 312 7.64 9.95 -2.55
C ARG A 312 8.04 10.46 -1.17
N TYR A 313 9.20 11.11 -1.07
CA TYR A 313 9.64 11.80 0.15
C TYR A 313 8.63 12.85 0.63
N ARG A 314 8.17 13.76 -0.23
CA ARG A 314 7.20 14.81 0.12
C ARG A 314 5.85 14.27 0.59
N ILE A 315 5.37 13.17 0.00
CA ILE A 315 4.09 12.55 0.37
C ILE A 315 4.24 11.81 1.70
N ALA A 316 5.30 11.03 1.87
CA ALA A 316 5.58 10.30 3.11
C ALA A 316 5.84 11.24 4.28
N LEU A 317 6.65 12.29 4.12
CA LEU A 317 6.92 13.27 5.17
C LEU A 317 5.65 14.04 5.59
N LEU A 318 4.78 14.38 4.63
CA LEU A 318 3.52 15.05 4.93
C LEU A 318 2.53 14.12 5.67
N ALA A 319 2.51 12.82 5.35
CA ALA A 319 1.78 11.83 6.12
C ALA A 319 2.35 11.70 7.54
N LEU A 320 3.68 11.61 7.67
CA LEU A 320 4.38 11.49 8.95
C LEU A 320 4.13 12.69 9.86
N GLU A 321 4.22 13.92 9.33
CA GLU A 321 3.88 15.16 10.08
C GLU A 321 2.45 15.07 10.66
N TYR A 322 1.48 14.63 9.85
CA TYR A 322 0.10 14.50 10.31
C TYR A 322 -0.07 13.41 11.38
N LEU A 323 0.54 12.25 11.19
CA LEU A 323 0.42 11.10 12.10
C LEU A 323 1.07 11.39 13.46
N LEU A 324 2.26 12.01 13.47
CA LEU A 324 2.95 12.39 14.70
C LEU A 324 2.25 13.53 15.45
N ASP A 325 1.77 14.58 14.76
CA ASP A 325 0.97 15.65 15.39
C ASP A 325 -0.40 15.16 15.94
N HIS A 326 -0.82 13.91 15.64
CA HIS A 326 -2.05 13.28 16.14
C HIS A 326 -1.77 11.97 16.93
N ASN A 327 -0.55 11.76 17.43
CA ASN A 327 -0.15 10.62 18.29
C ASN A 327 -0.47 9.22 17.70
N CYS A 328 -0.37 9.06 16.38
CA CYS A 328 -0.64 7.79 15.69
C CYS A 328 0.65 6.97 15.53
N ALA A 329 1.15 6.38 16.62
CA ALA A 329 2.47 5.74 16.69
C ALA A 329 2.70 4.62 15.67
N GLU A 330 1.78 3.65 15.57
CA GLU A 330 1.88 2.51 14.65
C GLU A 330 2.00 2.93 13.17
N GLU A 331 1.08 3.80 12.72
CA GLU A 331 1.11 4.30 11.36
C GLU A 331 2.33 5.20 11.09
N ALA A 332 2.77 5.99 12.08
CA ALA A 332 3.98 6.81 11.97
C ALA A 332 5.24 5.94 11.83
N ALA A 333 5.37 4.89 12.64
CA ALA A 333 6.47 3.93 12.56
C ALA A 333 6.52 3.22 11.19
N ALA A 334 5.36 2.86 10.62
CA ALA A 334 5.27 2.24 9.29
C ALA A 334 5.59 3.17 8.11
N VAL A 335 5.47 4.49 8.28
CA VAL A 335 5.93 5.50 7.31
C VAL A 335 7.41 5.83 7.53
N TYR A 336 7.84 5.90 8.79
CA TYR A 336 9.24 6.15 9.16
C TYR A 336 10.16 5.03 8.68
N SER A 337 9.81 3.76 8.91
CA SER A 337 10.61 2.62 8.45
C SER A 337 10.82 2.63 6.94
N TYR A 338 9.80 3.01 6.15
CA TYR A 338 9.95 3.18 4.70
C TYR A 338 10.90 4.34 4.31
N LEU A 339 10.97 5.41 5.11
CA LEU A 339 11.96 6.48 4.91
C LEU A 339 13.39 6.02 5.24
N VAL A 340 13.54 5.05 6.15
CA VAL A 340 14.82 4.37 6.42
C VAL A 340 15.18 3.43 5.26
N ASP A 341 14.25 2.53 4.86
CA ASP A 341 14.46 1.51 3.83
C ASP A 341 14.85 2.08 2.46
N GLU A 342 14.35 3.28 2.11
CA GLU A 342 14.60 3.96 0.82
C GLU A 342 15.70 5.04 0.91
N ASP A 343 16.43 5.13 2.03
CA ASP A 343 17.48 6.13 2.30
C ASP A 343 17.01 7.61 2.11
N LEU A 344 15.81 7.91 2.62
CA LEU A 344 15.17 9.23 2.46
C LEU A 344 15.33 10.15 3.69
N LEU A 345 16.00 9.71 4.75
CA LEU A 345 16.18 10.44 6.02
C LEU A 345 16.89 11.80 5.85
N GLN A 346 17.79 11.90 4.88
CA GLN A 346 18.58 13.10 4.57
C GLN A 346 18.05 13.86 3.32
N CYS A 347 16.90 13.46 2.78
CA CYS A 347 16.41 13.97 1.48
C CYS A 347 16.14 15.49 1.46
N ASP A 348 15.70 16.12 2.55
CA ASP A 348 15.56 17.58 2.63
C ASP A 348 16.90 18.31 2.59
N VAL A 349 17.95 17.74 3.19
CA VAL A 349 19.33 18.26 3.10
C VAL A 349 19.82 18.11 1.65
N HIS A 350 19.65 16.95 1.03
CA HIS A 350 20.03 16.73 -0.37
C HIS A 350 19.29 17.66 -1.34
N VAL A 351 17.98 17.91 -1.14
CA VAL A 351 17.21 18.88 -1.93
C VAL A 351 17.75 20.30 -1.73
N ARG A 352 18.11 20.69 -0.50
CA ARG A 352 18.67 22.03 -0.23
C ARG A 352 20.07 22.20 -0.83
N VAL A 353 20.93 21.19 -0.69
CA VAL A 353 22.25 21.15 -1.34
C VAL A 353 22.10 21.21 -2.87
N GLY A 354 21.18 20.44 -3.45
CA GLY A 354 20.87 20.46 -4.88
C GLY A 354 20.43 21.83 -5.41
N LEU A 355 19.66 22.60 -4.63
CA LEU A 355 19.33 24.00 -4.96
C LEU A 355 20.59 24.88 -5.03
N HIS A 356 21.49 24.77 -4.05
CA HIS A 356 22.75 25.51 -4.03
C HIS A 356 23.72 25.07 -5.14
N MET A 357 23.78 23.77 -5.45
CA MET A 357 24.55 23.24 -6.59
C MET A 357 24.01 23.77 -7.92
N ARG A 358 22.69 23.85 -8.10
CA ARG A 358 22.06 24.43 -9.31
C ARG A 358 22.43 25.90 -9.50
N GLU A 359 22.46 26.69 -8.42
CA GLU A 359 22.92 28.08 -8.46
C GLU A 359 24.42 28.22 -8.72
N ALA A 360 25.24 27.27 -8.26
CA ALA A 360 26.68 27.24 -8.53
C ALA A 360 26.98 26.84 -9.98
N LEU A 361 26.27 25.86 -10.53
CA LEU A 361 26.32 25.47 -11.95
C LEU A 361 25.90 26.61 -12.87
N ALA A 362 24.83 27.34 -12.53
CA ALA A 362 24.41 28.53 -13.28
C ALA A 362 25.47 29.66 -13.27
N LYS A 363 26.42 29.62 -12.32
CA LYS A 363 27.58 30.52 -12.21
C LYS A 363 28.88 29.87 -12.75
N GLY A 364 28.79 28.74 -13.45
CA GLY A 364 29.92 28.04 -14.06
C GLY A 364 30.89 27.37 -13.08
N LYS A 365 30.51 27.19 -11.81
CA LYS A 365 31.36 26.56 -10.79
C LYS A 365 31.21 25.04 -10.81
N ALA A 366 32.31 24.33 -10.58
CA ALA A 366 32.27 22.88 -10.31
C ALA A 366 31.47 22.59 -9.03
N VAL A 367 30.76 21.47 -9.02
CA VAL A 367 29.94 21.02 -7.88
C VAL A 367 30.20 19.55 -7.60
N ALA A 368 30.24 19.19 -6.33
CA ALA A 368 30.39 17.83 -5.85
C ALA A 368 29.51 17.65 -4.60
N LEU A 369 29.03 16.42 -4.38
CA LEU A 369 28.35 16.04 -3.14
C LEU A 369 29.39 15.44 -2.18
N SER A 370 29.55 16.04 -1.01
CA SER A 370 30.36 15.50 0.08
C SER A 370 29.65 15.72 1.41
N GLU A 371 30.02 14.96 2.45
CA GLU A 371 29.47 15.16 3.79
C GLU A 371 29.74 16.57 4.32
N GLU A 372 30.88 17.18 4.00
CA GLU A 372 31.19 18.55 4.40
C GLU A 372 30.18 19.55 3.83
N VAL A 373 29.76 19.37 2.57
CA VAL A 373 28.72 20.20 1.93
C VAL A 373 27.36 19.96 2.58
N ALA A 374 27.04 18.71 2.94
CA ALA A 374 25.81 18.39 3.68
C ALA A 374 25.80 19.06 5.07
N ARG A 375 26.86 18.88 5.87
CA ARG A 375 27.06 19.51 7.19
C ARG A 375 27.16 21.03 7.13
N ALA A 376 27.60 21.60 6.01
CA ALA A 376 27.64 23.05 5.81
C ALA A 376 26.24 23.69 5.72
N THR A 377 25.21 22.90 5.39
CA THR A 377 23.81 23.34 5.22
C THR A 377 23.23 23.87 6.52
N SER A 378 22.47 24.98 6.45
CA SER A 378 21.86 25.60 7.64
C SER A 378 20.95 24.64 8.41
N LEU A 379 20.19 23.76 7.73
CA LEU A 379 19.32 22.77 8.37
C LEU A 379 20.06 21.86 9.36
N VAL A 380 21.28 21.41 9.01
CA VAL A 380 22.10 20.52 9.84
C VAL A 380 22.74 21.30 11.00
N LYS A 381 23.26 22.49 10.72
CA LYS A 381 23.85 23.37 11.75
C LYS A 381 22.81 23.81 12.79
N ASP A 382 21.63 24.20 12.33
CA ASP A 382 20.53 24.61 13.20
C ASP A 382 20.06 23.43 14.06
N ALA A 383 19.91 22.21 13.48
CA ALA A 383 19.52 21.03 14.26
C ALA A 383 20.56 20.66 15.33
N ALA A 384 21.86 20.68 14.99
CA ALA A 384 22.94 20.42 15.93
C ALA A 384 22.98 21.47 17.07
N ALA A 385 22.71 22.74 16.78
CA ALA A 385 22.68 23.81 17.77
C ALA A 385 21.52 23.69 18.79
N VAL A 386 20.42 23.01 18.44
CA VAL A 386 19.24 22.86 19.32
C VAL A 386 19.16 21.49 20.01
N ALA A 387 19.95 20.50 19.56
CA ALA A 387 20.09 19.20 20.22
C ALA A 387 20.24 19.26 21.75
N PRO A 388 21.10 20.11 22.37
CA PRO A 388 21.23 20.16 23.83
C PRO A 388 20.03 20.79 24.56
N GLU A 389 19.08 21.42 23.87
CA GLU A 389 17.80 21.83 24.46
C GLU A 389 16.75 20.71 24.36
N VAL A 390 16.70 19.99 23.23
CA VAL A 390 15.77 18.86 23.07
C VAL A 390 16.14 17.69 23.97
N ALA A 391 17.43 17.40 24.17
CA ALA A 391 17.89 16.40 25.13
C ALA A 391 17.40 16.69 26.55
N ARG A 392 17.43 17.96 26.98
CA ARG A 392 16.91 18.40 28.29
C ARG A 392 15.38 18.30 28.38
N GLU A 393 14.66 18.67 27.33
CA GLU A 393 13.19 18.51 27.27
C GLU A 393 12.79 17.02 27.37
N LEU A 394 13.45 16.14 26.60
CA LEU A 394 13.26 14.68 26.68
C LEU A 394 13.54 14.13 28.09
N GLN A 395 14.69 14.50 28.68
CA GLN A 395 15.04 14.07 30.04
C GLN A 395 14.01 14.57 31.07
N GLN A 396 13.57 15.82 30.98
CA GLN A 396 12.57 16.40 31.87
C GLN A 396 11.22 15.69 31.74
N ARG A 397 10.78 15.40 30.50
CA ARG A 397 9.53 14.69 30.23
C ARG A 397 9.55 13.26 30.74
N GLN A 398 10.61 12.49 30.45
CA GLN A 398 10.72 11.11 30.95
C GLN A 398 10.68 11.06 32.48
N VAL A 399 11.36 11.99 33.15
CA VAL A 399 11.32 12.08 34.62
C VAL A 399 9.92 12.42 35.14
N GLU A 400 9.15 13.27 34.45
CA GLU A 400 7.76 13.56 34.85
C GLU A 400 6.80 12.40 34.49
N VAL A 401 7.03 11.64 33.42
CA VAL A 401 6.31 10.39 33.12
C VAL A 401 6.56 9.33 34.20
N LEU A 402 7.80 9.14 34.63
CA LEU A 402 8.13 8.22 35.74
C LEU A 402 7.44 8.63 37.05
N ARG A 403 7.37 9.94 37.34
CA ARG A 403 6.62 10.48 38.50
C ARG A 403 5.11 10.39 38.35
N SER A 404 4.55 10.54 37.15
CA SER A 404 3.11 10.46 36.94
C SER A 404 2.63 9.00 37.02
N ASN A 405 3.40 8.06 36.46
CA ASN A 405 3.22 6.62 36.64
C ASN A 405 3.28 6.22 38.12
N GLU A 406 4.17 6.81 38.92
CA GLU A 406 4.21 6.63 40.37
C GLU A 406 2.93 7.14 41.06
N ARG A 407 2.53 8.39 40.79
CA ARG A 407 1.31 8.99 41.37
C ARG A 407 0.05 8.19 41.01
N SER A 408 -0.02 7.68 39.79
CA SER A 408 -1.18 6.91 39.32
C SER A 408 -1.30 5.54 39.98
N ASN A 409 -0.18 4.88 40.33
CA ASN A 409 -0.20 3.59 41.02
C ASN A 409 -0.45 3.73 42.54
N ASN A 410 -0.05 4.85 43.15
CA ASN A 410 -0.35 5.17 44.56
C ASN A 410 -1.79 5.70 44.78
N GLY A 411 -2.74 5.34 43.93
CA GLY A 411 -4.09 5.90 43.90
C GLY A 411 -4.93 5.65 45.16
N THR A 412 -5.42 6.74 45.77
CA THR A 412 -6.45 6.77 46.83
C THR A 412 -6.13 6.04 48.15
N ILE A 413 -5.33 6.67 49.00
CA ILE A 413 -5.68 6.80 50.42
C ILE A 413 -6.11 8.24 50.66
N ASN A 414 -7.44 8.44 50.80
CA ASN A 414 -8.00 9.74 51.17
C ASN A 414 -7.79 9.98 52.67
N THR A 415 -6.64 10.54 53.03
CA THR A 415 -6.48 11.32 54.27
C THR A 415 -5.86 12.65 53.91
N THR A 416 -6.67 13.70 54.02
CA THR A 416 -6.20 15.09 54.07
C THR A 416 -5.13 15.25 55.14
N GLU A 417 -4.17 16.14 54.89
CA GLU A 417 -3.13 16.57 55.84
C GLU A 417 -2.10 15.49 56.23
N HIS A 418 -1.10 15.29 55.37
CA HIS A 418 0.28 15.69 55.68
C HIS A 418 1.20 15.62 54.44
N ALA A 419 2.23 16.47 54.42
CA ALA A 419 3.16 16.60 53.31
C ALA A 419 4.20 15.46 53.27
N ALA A 420 4.81 15.27 52.09
CA ALA A 420 5.94 14.36 51.84
C ALA A 420 5.67 12.86 52.13
N ALA A 421 4.79 12.25 51.34
CA ALA A 421 4.91 10.81 51.09
C ALA A 421 6.31 10.51 50.53
N ALA A 422 7.06 9.62 51.19
CA ALA A 422 8.39 9.22 50.73
C ALA A 422 8.31 8.62 49.32
N GLY A 423 9.22 9.03 48.44
CA GLY A 423 9.22 8.61 47.04
C GLY A 423 9.27 7.08 46.89
N SER A 424 8.41 6.55 46.05
CA SER A 424 8.37 5.13 45.70
C SER A 424 9.67 4.70 45.01
N VAL A 425 9.97 3.41 45.11
CA VAL A 425 11.19 2.80 44.56
C VAL A 425 11.23 2.91 43.02
N TRP A 426 10.09 3.06 42.34
CA TRP A 426 10.01 3.13 40.88
C TRP A 426 10.72 4.36 40.28
N SER A 427 10.52 5.55 40.83
CA SER A 427 11.11 6.79 40.30
C SER A 427 12.54 7.07 40.80
N ALA A 428 13.00 6.31 41.80
CA ALA A 428 14.32 6.51 42.43
C ALA A 428 15.49 6.23 41.47
N HIS A 429 15.34 5.29 40.54
CA HIS A 429 16.32 4.98 39.50
C HIS A 429 15.61 4.68 38.17
N GLY A 430 15.40 5.72 37.36
CA GLY A 430 14.90 5.57 35.99
C GLY A 430 15.93 4.93 35.04
N PRO A 431 15.51 4.47 33.84
CA PRO A 431 16.38 3.81 32.87
C PRO A 431 17.32 4.76 32.11
N LEU A 432 17.05 6.07 32.08
CA LEU A 432 17.88 7.06 31.39
C LEU A 432 19.18 7.35 32.17
N THR A 433 20.31 7.29 31.47
CA THR A 433 21.59 7.82 31.97
C THR A 433 21.48 9.34 32.17
N ALA A 434 22.08 9.88 33.24
CA ALA A 434 22.14 11.33 33.42
C ALA A 434 22.95 11.98 32.28
N MET A 435 22.47 13.10 31.74
CA MET A 435 23.20 13.86 30.73
C MET A 435 24.33 14.66 31.41
N ASP A 436 25.57 14.43 31.01
CA ASP A 436 26.72 15.20 31.50
C ASP A 436 26.64 16.67 31.04
N ALA A 437 27.25 17.57 31.82
CA ALA A 437 27.16 19.02 31.60
C ALA A 437 27.88 19.51 30.32
N ALA A 438 28.62 18.63 29.63
CA ALA A 438 29.29 18.94 28.37
C ALA A 438 28.30 18.93 27.20
N GLN A 439 27.92 20.12 26.72
CA GLN A 439 26.96 20.30 25.61
C GLN A 439 27.36 19.61 24.29
N GLN A 440 28.62 19.19 24.14
CA GLN A 440 29.13 18.52 22.94
C GLN A 440 28.62 17.08 22.79
N ASP A 441 28.18 16.43 23.87
CA ASP A 441 27.72 15.03 23.87
C ASP A 441 26.19 14.87 23.83
N ALA A 442 25.43 15.94 23.59
CA ALA A 442 23.96 15.85 23.61
C ALA A 442 23.37 14.98 22.48
N LEU A 443 23.99 14.97 21.29
CA LEU A 443 23.57 14.10 20.19
C LEU A 443 23.96 12.64 20.42
N SER A 444 25.15 12.37 20.97
CA SER A 444 25.61 11.02 21.34
C SER A 444 24.73 10.45 22.46
N TRP A 445 24.47 11.22 23.53
CA TRP A 445 23.56 10.81 24.61
C TRP A 445 22.15 10.49 24.09
N MET A 446 21.59 11.34 23.22
CA MET A 446 20.29 11.03 22.62
C MET A 446 20.35 9.77 21.75
N GLN A 447 21.42 9.57 20.96
CA GLN A 447 21.59 8.36 20.13
C GLN A 447 21.82 7.09 20.96
N GLU A 448 22.44 7.17 22.13
CA GLU A 448 22.59 6.02 23.03
C GLU A 448 21.24 5.56 23.59
N ASN A 449 20.40 6.51 24.01
CA ASN A 449 19.10 6.21 24.64
C ASN A 449 17.98 5.93 23.60
N PHE A 450 17.92 6.69 22.50
CA PHE A 450 16.83 6.67 21.50
C PHE A 450 17.32 6.36 20.06
N GLY A 451 18.51 5.78 19.91
CA GLY A 451 19.14 5.54 18.60
C GLY A 451 18.55 4.42 17.74
N ASP A 452 17.35 3.96 18.05
CA ASP A 452 16.50 3.24 17.09
C ASP A 452 15.87 4.19 16.04
N VAL A 453 16.07 5.52 16.20
CA VAL A 453 15.63 6.59 15.29
C VAL A 453 16.82 7.47 14.92
N ASP A 454 16.89 7.98 13.67
CA ASP A 454 17.77 9.10 13.29
C ASP A 454 17.24 10.40 13.89
N ILE A 455 17.80 10.77 15.04
CA ILE A 455 17.39 11.94 15.81
C ILE A 455 17.68 13.23 15.03
N ALA A 456 18.77 13.26 14.25
CA ALA A 456 19.12 14.43 13.45
C ALA A 456 18.12 14.68 12.31
N SER A 457 17.42 13.66 11.79
CA SER A 457 16.31 13.86 10.85
C SER A 457 15.05 14.37 11.52
N VAL A 458 14.66 13.78 12.66
CA VAL A 458 13.44 14.19 13.38
C VAL A 458 13.51 15.64 13.83
N LEU A 459 14.67 16.10 14.34
CA LEU A 459 14.91 17.51 14.66
C LEU A 459 14.70 18.44 13.44
N ARG A 460 15.25 18.08 12.28
CA ARG A 460 15.11 18.86 11.04
C ARG A 460 13.66 18.93 10.57
N TRP A 461 12.91 17.84 10.69
CA TRP A 461 11.51 17.75 10.24
C TRP A 461 10.53 18.47 11.18
N ALA A 462 10.73 18.39 12.50
CA ALA A 462 9.87 19.05 13.49
C ALA A 462 9.88 20.59 13.37
N ARG A 463 10.92 21.16 12.74
CA ARG A 463 11.18 22.61 12.59
C ARG A 463 10.00 23.41 12.03
N PHE A 464 9.35 22.92 10.98
CA PHE A 464 8.33 23.67 10.25
C PHE A 464 6.94 23.13 10.55
N ARG A 465 5.99 24.03 10.83
CA ARG A 465 4.57 23.68 11.00
C ARG A 465 3.70 24.64 10.21
N HIS A 466 2.97 24.14 9.21
CA HIS A 466 2.15 24.96 8.31
C HIS A 466 2.91 26.19 7.74
N ALA A 467 4.15 25.97 7.31
CA ALA A 467 5.11 26.98 6.83
C ALA A 467 5.62 28.01 7.88
N LYS A 468 5.22 27.93 9.15
CA LYS A 468 5.87 28.65 10.25
C LYS A 468 7.14 27.92 10.66
N ASP A 469 8.29 28.60 10.66
CA ASP A 469 9.52 28.12 11.31
C ASP A 469 9.34 28.25 12.83
N LEU A 470 9.27 27.13 13.54
CA LEU A 470 9.10 27.09 14.99
C LEU A 470 10.42 27.35 15.72
N MET A 471 11.56 26.86 15.21
CA MET A 471 12.87 26.99 15.85
C MET A 471 13.28 28.45 16.08
N ALA A 472 12.89 29.31 15.13
CA ALA A 472 13.23 30.74 15.11
C ALA A 472 12.12 31.67 15.68
N LYS A 473 10.95 31.13 16.05
CA LYS A 473 9.80 31.94 16.52
C LYS A 473 9.22 31.47 17.86
N ASP A 474 8.89 30.19 17.95
CA ASP A 474 8.15 29.60 19.07
C ASP A 474 8.97 28.47 19.68
N ARG A 475 10.05 28.83 20.37
CA ARG A 475 11.09 27.87 20.81
C ARG A 475 10.53 26.72 21.64
N SER A 476 9.69 27.01 22.63
CA SER A 476 9.04 26.00 23.47
C SER A 476 8.13 25.07 22.67
N GLN A 477 7.39 25.57 21.68
CA GLN A 477 6.55 24.73 20.81
C GLN A 477 7.39 23.80 19.93
N TYR A 478 8.54 24.27 19.43
CA TYR A 478 9.48 23.40 18.72
C TYR A 478 10.02 22.29 19.62
N LEU A 479 10.55 22.62 20.80
CA LEU A 479 11.12 21.64 21.73
C LEU A 479 10.09 20.57 22.11
N ALA A 480 8.89 21.01 22.49
CA ALA A 480 7.80 20.13 22.88
C ALA A 480 7.31 19.21 21.75
N ARG A 481 7.38 19.66 20.48
CA ARG A 481 7.03 18.85 19.30
C ARG A 481 8.13 17.86 18.96
N ALA A 482 9.38 18.31 18.95
CA ALA A 482 10.55 17.48 18.66
C ALA A 482 10.68 16.33 19.66
N ALA A 483 10.53 16.61 20.97
CA ALA A 483 10.51 15.58 22.01
C ALA A 483 9.39 14.56 21.78
N ALA A 484 8.13 15.02 21.62
CA ALA A 484 6.99 14.15 21.35
C ALA A 484 7.15 13.27 20.09
N TRP A 485 7.80 13.80 19.04
CA TRP A 485 8.06 13.03 17.82
C TRP A 485 9.13 11.94 18.02
N ILE A 486 10.14 12.19 18.85
CA ILE A 486 11.16 11.19 19.22
C ILE A 486 10.54 10.11 20.14
N GLU A 487 9.78 10.53 21.16
CA GLU A 487 9.00 9.67 22.07
C GLU A 487 8.09 8.71 21.28
N LEU A 488 7.30 9.24 20.33
CA LEU A 488 6.37 8.44 19.52
C LEU A 488 7.05 7.45 18.57
N LEU A 489 8.20 7.80 17.99
CA LEU A 489 8.90 6.96 17.00
C LEU A 489 9.82 5.91 17.63
N SER A 490 10.40 6.19 18.79
CA SER A 490 11.34 5.29 19.45
C SER A 490 10.62 4.21 20.24
N ARG A 491 10.82 2.95 19.84
CA ARG A 491 10.38 1.77 20.60
C ARG A 491 11.10 1.67 21.95
N ARG A 492 12.33 2.21 22.04
CA ARG A 492 13.05 2.33 23.32
C ARG A 492 12.36 3.29 24.27
N SER A 493 11.84 4.43 23.78
CA SER A 493 11.06 5.36 24.61
C SER A 493 9.84 4.67 25.20
N HIS A 494 9.00 4.05 24.36
CA HIS A 494 7.82 3.28 24.82
C HIS A 494 8.17 2.23 25.89
N ALA A 495 9.25 1.45 25.69
CA ALA A 495 9.71 0.45 26.66
C ALA A 495 10.23 1.07 27.99
N MET A 496 10.76 2.29 27.96
CA MET A 496 11.20 3.04 29.15
C MET A 496 10.06 3.79 29.84
N GLU A 497 8.95 4.04 29.15
CA GLU A 497 7.75 4.74 29.63
C GLU A 497 6.69 3.80 30.22
N GLU A 498 6.86 2.47 30.08
CA GLU A 498 5.91 1.47 30.58
C GLU A 498 5.54 1.69 32.07
N ALA A 499 4.24 1.73 32.35
CA ALA A 499 3.74 1.80 33.72
C ALA A 499 3.96 0.44 34.44
N PRO A 500 4.41 0.45 35.71
CA PRO A 500 4.69 -0.80 36.43
C PRO A 500 3.40 -1.58 36.66
N LEU A 501 3.27 -2.74 36.02
CA LEU A 501 2.10 -3.62 36.13
C LEU A 501 2.20 -4.54 37.37
N THR A 502 1.04 -4.92 37.91
CA THR A 502 0.97 -5.90 39.01
C THR A 502 1.39 -7.30 38.55
N TYR A 503 2.17 -8.00 39.35
CA TYR A 503 2.67 -9.34 39.04
C TYR A 503 1.56 -10.40 39.11
N MET A 504 1.36 -11.14 38.01
CA MET A 504 0.37 -12.22 37.95
C MET A 504 0.87 -13.48 38.67
N ARG A 505 0.07 -14.01 39.61
CA ARG A 505 0.39 -15.27 40.30
C ARG A 505 0.17 -16.48 39.40
N LYS A 506 1.16 -17.37 39.37
CA LYS A 506 0.96 -18.76 38.90
C LYS A 506 0.05 -19.51 39.86
N SER A 507 -0.63 -20.55 39.39
CA SER A 507 -1.52 -21.39 40.20
C SER A 507 -1.40 -22.88 39.87
N ARG A 508 -1.71 -23.72 40.85
CA ARG A 508 -1.87 -25.17 40.69
C ARG A 508 -3.32 -25.57 41.05
N PRO A 509 -3.86 -26.69 40.55
CA PRO A 509 -5.18 -27.16 40.99
C PRO A 509 -5.21 -27.43 42.50
N LEU A 510 -6.40 -27.46 43.09
CA LEU A 510 -6.60 -27.89 44.48
C LEU A 510 -6.09 -29.31 44.69
N SER A 511 -5.49 -29.56 45.85
CA SER A 511 -5.11 -30.89 46.31
C SER A 511 -6.36 -31.72 46.64
N LEU A 512 -7.39 -31.08 47.20
CA LEU A 512 -8.73 -31.63 47.38
C LEU A 512 -9.68 -31.01 46.34
N ASN A 513 -9.84 -31.69 45.20
CA ASN A 513 -10.53 -31.15 44.03
C ASN A 513 -12.01 -30.83 44.30
N THR A 514 -12.28 -29.56 44.59
CA THR A 514 -13.63 -29.05 44.91
C THR A 514 -14.29 -28.39 43.70
N ASN A 515 -13.51 -27.64 42.91
CA ASN A 515 -13.98 -26.93 41.72
C ASN A 515 -12.75 -26.61 40.84
N ALA A 516 -12.81 -26.93 39.54
CA ALA A 516 -11.72 -26.67 38.59
C ALA A 516 -11.36 -25.17 38.44
N ASN A 517 -12.30 -24.27 38.72
CA ASN A 517 -12.09 -22.83 38.68
C ASN A 517 -11.41 -22.27 39.95
N VAL A 518 -11.34 -23.05 41.03
CA VAL A 518 -10.65 -22.67 42.27
C VAL A 518 -9.25 -23.25 42.25
N ARG A 519 -8.22 -22.41 42.39
CA ARG A 519 -6.82 -22.82 42.24
C ARG A 519 -5.93 -22.25 43.33
N VAL A 520 -4.95 -23.04 43.76
CA VAL A 520 -3.99 -22.63 44.79
C VAL A 520 -3.00 -21.65 44.16
N ALA A 521 -2.94 -20.43 44.67
CA ALA A 521 -2.08 -19.38 44.15
C ALA A 521 -0.64 -19.52 44.66
N TRP A 522 0.32 -19.20 43.80
CA TRP A 522 1.69 -18.97 44.23
C TRP A 522 1.75 -17.67 45.04
N GLN A 523 2.36 -17.71 46.23
CA GLN A 523 2.62 -16.54 47.06
C GLN A 523 4.12 -16.26 47.02
N THR A 524 4.54 -15.07 46.61
CA THR A 524 5.96 -14.72 46.66
C THR A 524 6.44 -14.54 48.11
N PRO A 525 7.75 -14.67 48.39
CA PRO A 525 8.32 -14.32 49.69
C PRO A 525 8.08 -12.83 50.06
N VAL A 526 7.79 -11.97 49.08
CA VAL A 526 7.38 -10.59 49.33
C VAL A 526 6.03 -10.54 50.04
N THR A 527 5.05 -11.35 49.64
CA THR A 527 3.73 -11.39 50.31
C THR A 527 3.74 -12.24 51.59
N ARG A 528 4.51 -13.34 51.63
CA ARG A 528 4.57 -14.25 52.79
C ARG A 528 6.02 -14.47 53.25
N PRO A 529 6.57 -13.58 54.08
CA PRO A 529 7.94 -13.70 54.57
C PRO A 529 8.12 -14.84 55.57
N ASP A 530 7.12 -15.09 56.44
CA ASP A 530 7.18 -16.08 57.53
C ASP A 530 6.81 -17.50 57.08
N GLY A 531 7.00 -17.81 55.79
CA GLY A 531 6.79 -19.15 55.24
C GLY A 531 8.00 -20.07 55.43
N PRO A 532 7.83 -21.40 55.33
CA PRO A 532 8.98 -22.29 55.15
C PRO A 532 9.74 -21.91 53.86
N PRO A 533 11.05 -22.18 53.77
CA PRO A 533 11.80 -22.00 52.53
C PRO A 533 11.17 -22.83 51.42
N ARG A 534 10.99 -22.21 50.26
CA ARG A 534 10.26 -22.73 49.11
C ARG A 534 11.07 -22.63 47.83
N LEU A 535 10.78 -23.50 46.87
CA LEU A 535 11.42 -23.50 45.56
C LEU A 535 10.76 -22.44 44.64
N LEU A 536 11.23 -22.30 43.40
CA LEU A 536 10.55 -21.42 42.45
C LEU A 536 9.20 -22.01 42.04
N ALA A 537 8.23 -21.16 41.74
CA ALA A 537 6.85 -21.56 41.44
C ALA A 537 6.72 -22.72 40.42
N ARG A 538 7.59 -22.77 39.39
CA ARG A 538 7.59 -23.83 38.38
C ARG A 538 8.04 -25.18 38.96
N GLU A 539 9.00 -25.17 39.88
CA GLU A 539 9.56 -26.36 40.54
C GLU A 539 8.54 -26.94 41.53
N GLU A 540 7.73 -26.10 42.18
CA GLU A 540 6.58 -26.54 43.00
C GLU A 540 5.31 -26.88 42.17
N GLY A 541 5.41 -26.93 40.83
CA GLY A 541 4.32 -27.35 39.94
C GLY A 541 3.23 -26.32 39.68
N TYR A 542 3.47 -25.03 39.95
CA TYR A 542 2.55 -23.94 39.63
C TYR A 542 2.73 -23.47 38.18
N THR A 543 1.62 -23.34 37.45
CA THR A 543 1.58 -22.91 36.04
C THR A 543 0.82 -21.59 35.87
N PHE A 544 0.89 -20.95 34.70
CA PHE A 544 -0.04 -19.87 34.39
C PHE A 544 -1.41 -20.47 34.05
N HIS A 545 -2.44 -20.05 34.77
CA HIS A 545 -3.83 -20.40 34.50
C HIS A 545 -4.73 -19.30 35.04
N HIS A 546 -5.51 -18.69 34.16
CA HIS A 546 -6.50 -17.67 34.48
C HIS A 546 -7.59 -17.67 33.40
N GLY A 547 -8.78 -17.24 33.80
CA GLY A 547 -9.99 -17.16 32.99
C GLY A 547 -11.07 -16.50 33.84
N GLU A 548 -12.16 -16.07 33.22
CA GLU A 548 -13.16 -15.16 33.81
C GLU A 548 -13.71 -15.60 35.19
N HIS A 549 -13.84 -16.90 35.41
CA HIS A 549 -14.35 -17.46 36.68
C HIS A 549 -13.24 -17.99 37.62
N SER A 550 -11.96 -17.72 37.34
CA SER A 550 -10.84 -18.23 38.14
C SER A 550 -10.75 -17.55 39.51
N ARG A 551 -10.88 -18.33 40.58
CA ARG A 551 -10.73 -17.87 41.97
C ARG A 551 -9.44 -18.43 42.58
N PHE A 552 -8.66 -17.55 43.17
CA PHE A 552 -7.33 -17.87 43.69
C PHE A 552 -7.40 -18.03 45.21
N VAL A 553 -6.82 -19.09 45.75
CA VAL A 553 -6.90 -19.41 47.19
C VAL A 553 -5.54 -19.85 47.76
N ALA A 554 -5.38 -19.71 49.07
CA ALA A 554 -4.49 -20.55 49.86
C ALA A 554 -5.30 -21.74 50.39
N GLU A 555 -4.89 -22.95 50.03
CA GLU A 555 -5.52 -24.21 50.47
C GLU A 555 -4.87 -24.69 51.76
N THR A 556 -5.69 -25.01 52.75
CA THR A 556 -5.31 -25.74 53.97
C THR A 556 -6.40 -26.77 54.29
N CYS A 557 -6.14 -27.70 55.21
CA CYS A 557 -7.16 -28.63 55.72
C CYS A 557 -7.37 -28.39 57.20
N ARG A 558 -8.62 -28.55 57.68
CA ARG A 558 -8.90 -28.52 59.11
C ARG A 558 -8.15 -29.66 59.81
N HIS A 559 -7.44 -29.37 60.89
CA HIS A 559 -6.73 -30.40 61.65
C HIS A 559 -7.72 -31.41 62.25
N PRO A 560 -7.61 -32.71 61.93
CA PRO A 560 -8.49 -33.74 62.47
C PRO A 560 -8.04 -34.16 63.87
N GLY A 561 -8.75 -33.72 64.92
CA GLY A 561 -8.54 -34.23 66.28
C GLY A 561 -9.01 -35.68 66.46
N GLU A 562 -8.70 -36.32 67.59
CA GLU A 562 -9.05 -37.73 67.86
C GLU A 562 -10.55 -37.91 68.13
N THR A 563 -11.35 -38.12 67.08
CA THR A 563 -12.81 -38.28 67.15
C THR A 563 -13.30 -39.31 66.14
N LEU A 564 -14.56 -39.73 66.23
CA LEU A 564 -15.16 -40.57 65.18
C LEU A 564 -15.23 -39.81 63.84
N GLN A 565 -15.42 -38.49 63.86
CA GLN A 565 -15.52 -37.68 62.65
C GLN A 565 -14.21 -37.70 61.83
N SER A 566 -13.05 -37.63 62.47
CA SER A 566 -11.75 -37.72 61.77
C SER A 566 -11.40 -39.12 61.25
N ARG A 567 -11.98 -40.17 61.84
CA ARG A 567 -11.73 -41.56 61.42
C ARG A 567 -12.62 -42.02 60.26
N PHE A 568 -13.77 -41.38 60.05
CA PHE A 568 -14.79 -41.83 59.08
C PHE A 568 -15.21 -40.78 58.04
N LEU A 569 -15.08 -39.48 58.30
CA LEU A 569 -15.41 -38.44 57.33
C LEU A 569 -14.17 -37.98 56.56
N ALA A 570 -14.38 -37.53 55.33
CA ALA A 570 -13.30 -36.93 54.52
C ALA A 570 -12.77 -35.63 55.15
N LEU A 571 -11.51 -35.30 54.83
CA LEU A 571 -10.88 -34.05 55.26
C LEU A 571 -11.70 -32.83 54.83
N GLN A 572 -11.86 -31.87 55.74
CA GLN A 572 -12.55 -30.60 55.48
C GLN A 572 -11.57 -29.58 54.88
N PRO A 573 -11.68 -29.23 53.58
CA PRO A 573 -10.82 -28.20 52.98
C PRO A 573 -11.19 -26.82 53.51
N ILE A 574 -10.18 -26.02 53.86
CA ILE A 574 -10.29 -24.62 54.23
C ILE A 574 -9.61 -23.80 53.14
N HIS A 575 -10.40 -23.03 52.42
CA HIS A 575 -9.93 -22.12 51.38
C HIS A 575 -9.93 -20.68 51.90
N THR A 576 -8.74 -20.08 52.03
CA THR A 576 -8.61 -18.63 52.25
C THR A 576 -8.44 -17.96 50.90
N GLU A 577 -9.35 -17.08 50.52
CA GLU A 577 -9.24 -16.34 49.25
C GLU A 577 -8.01 -15.43 49.22
N VAL A 578 -7.33 -15.38 48.07
CA VAL A 578 -6.20 -14.50 47.84
C VAL A 578 -6.31 -13.85 46.45
N SER A 579 -5.80 -12.63 46.31
CA SER A 579 -5.72 -11.96 45.01
C SER A 579 -5.02 -12.82 43.95
N ALA A 580 -5.46 -12.73 42.68
CA ALA A 580 -4.78 -13.31 41.53
C ALA A 580 -3.46 -12.59 41.16
N LYS A 581 -3.28 -11.36 41.68
CA LYS A 581 -2.17 -10.46 41.41
C LYS A 581 -1.45 -10.00 42.68
N GLU A 582 -0.18 -9.66 42.56
CA GLU A 582 0.64 -9.03 43.59
C GLU A 582 1.08 -7.65 43.14
N ASP A 583 0.83 -6.64 43.97
CA ASP A 583 1.28 -5.27 43.71
C ASP A 583 2.55 -5.01 44.51
N PHE A 584 3.70 -5.17 43.85
CA PHE A 584 4.99 -4.92 44.50
C PHE A 584 5.17 -3.45 44.87
N GLN A 585 4.63 -2.50 44.09
CA GLN A 585 4.77 -1.07 44.40
C GLN A 585 4.03 -0.73 45.69
N ALA A 586 2.76 -1.15 45.82
CA ALA A 586 1.98 -0.97 47.04
C ALA A 586 2.62 -1.67 48.26
N ILE A 587 3.11 -2.91 48.11
CA ILE A 587 3.77 -3.64 49.22
C ILE A 587 5.07 -2.94 49.65
N HIS A 588 5.88 -2.41 48.72
CA HIS A 588 7.09 -1.69 49.05
C HIS A 588 6.81 -0.33 49.71
N ALA A 589 5.85 0.44 49.20
CA ALA A 589 5.43 1.71 49.79
C ALA A 589 4.87 1.51 51.22
N GLN A 590 3.98 0.53 51.43
CA GLN A 590 3.43 0.21 52.75
C GLN A 590 4.54 -0.22 53.74
N ARG A 591 5.54 -0.98 53.28
CA ARG A 591 6.70 -1.37 54.09
C ARG A 591 7.62 -0.19 54.44
N GLN A 592 7.76 0.80 53.56
CA GLN A 592 8.50 2.03 53.87
C GLN A 592 7.76 2.86 54.92
N GLN A 593 6.42 3.00 54.81
CA GLN A 593 5.59 3.66 55.82
C GLN A 593 5.68 2.95 57.18
N ALA A 594 5.56 1.63 57.22
CA ALA A 594 5.66 0.86 58.47
C ALA A 594 7.06 0.94 59.13
N ARG A 595 8.12 1.22 58.37
CA ARG A 595 9.49 1.43 58.86
C ARG A 595 9.76 2.84 59.41
N ALA A 596 8.78 3.75 59.38
CA ALA A 596 8.90 5.08 59.98
C ALA A 596 8.79 5.08 61.52
N LEU A 597 8.55 3.92 62.14
CA LEU A 597 8.63 3.73 63.60
C LEU A 597 10.08 3.45 64.03
N PRO A 598 10.57 4.03 65.14
CA PRO A 598 11.99 4.04 65.46
C PRO A 598 12.50 2.67 65.96
N GLY A 599 13.32 2.01 65.15
CA GLY A 599 14.13 0.86 65.59
C GLY A 599 14.18 -0.32 64.62
N SER A 600 14.86 -0.19 63.48
CA SER A 600 15.31 -1.35 62.70
C SER A 600 16.55 -1.04 61.86
N VAL A 601 17.53 -1.95 61.85
CA VAL A 601 18.78 -1.82 61.10
C VAL A 601 18.54 -2.03 59.61
N VAL A 602 19.21 -1.24 58.77
CA VAL A 602 19.07 -1.27 57.31
C VAL A 602 19.75 -2.51 56.73
N ALA A 603 18.97 -3.35 56.06
CA ALA A 603 19.45 -4.33 55.09
C ALA A 603 18.87 -3.99 53.69
N PRO A 604 19.68 -4.01 52.61
CA PRO A 604 19.20 -3.68 51.27
C PRO A 604 18.23 -4.75 50.76
N PRO A 605 17.23 -4.38 49.92
CA PRO A 605 16.30 -5.35 49.35
C PRO A 605 17.02 -6.27 48.36
N ALA A 606 16.93 -7.59 48.58
CA ALA A 606 17.43 -8.59 47.64
C ALA A 606 16.63 -8.51 46.33
N ARG A 607 17.29 -8.13 45.23
CA ARG A 607 16.71 -8.22 43.88
C ARG A 607 16.64 -9.68 43.47
N ILE A 608 15.44 -10.15 43.09
CA ILE A 608 15.30 -11.41 42.36
C ILE A 608 15.76 -11.14 40.91
N LEU A 609 17.04 -11.37 40.64
CA LEU A 609 17.60 -11.32 39.29
C LEU A 609 17.12 -12.56 38.51
N HIS A 610 16.35 -12.37 37.45
CA HIS A 610 16.12 -13.41 36.47
C HIS A 610 17.42 -13.66 35.68
N HIS A 611 17.99 -14.86 35.81
CA HIS A 611 19.28 -15.25 35.22
C HIS A 611 19.34 -15.29 33.67
N SER A 612 18.28 -14.86 32.97
CA SER A 612 18.23 -14.79 31.50
C SER A 612 18.77 -13.48 30.91
N VAL A 613 19.27 -12.55 31.72
CA VAL A 613 19.82 -11.25 31.26
C VAL A 613 21.29 -11.03 31.68
N THR A 614 21.90 -11.97 32.41
CA THR A 614 23.28 -11.83 32.95
C THR A 614 24.35 -12.63 32.20
N SER A 615 24.04 -13.21 31.03
CA SER A 615 24.99 -14.01 30.25
C SER A 615 25.96 -13.19 29.37
N GLU A 616 25.76 -11.87 29.20
CA GLU A 616 26.59 -11.04 28.31
C GLU A 616 27.51 -10.03 29.04
N LEU A 617 27.50 -9.97 30.38
CA LEU A 617 28.25 -8.98 31.17
C LEU A 617 29.35 -9.55 32.09
N LEU A 618 29.65 -10.85 32.00
CA LEU A 618 30.77 -11.49 32.73
C LEU A 618 31.79 -12.11 31.76
N GLY A 619 32.20 -11.31 30.77
CA GLY A 619 33.10 -11.69 29.68
C GLY A 619 34.29 -10.76 29.46
N GLY A 620 34.78 -10.04 30.48
CA GLY A 620 35.97 -9.20 30.34
C GLY A 620 36.42 -8.55 31.64
N GLY A 621 37.74 -8.63 31.96
CA GLY A 621 38.32 -7.90 33.10
C GLY A 621 39.28 -8.67 34.03
N GLY A 622 40.09 -9.62 33.52
CA GLY A 622 41.12 -10.30 34.33
C GLY A 622 42.44 -9.53 34.38
N SER A 623 42.64 -8.67 35.39
CA SER A 623 43.89 -7.92 35.57
C SER A 623 45.04 -8.80 36.10
N LYS A 624 46.25 -8.59 35.58
CA LYS A 624 47.49 -9.23 36.06
C LYS A 624 48.04 -8.46 37.26
N HIS A 625 48.30 -9.16 38.38
CA HIS A 625 49.54 -8.99 39.17
C HIS A 625 49.60 -10.00 40.33
N GLN A 626 50.51 -10.96 40.24
CA GLN A 626 51.37 -11.36 41.37
C GLN A 626 52.62 -12.07 40.85
N ARG A 627 53.72 -11.94 41.59
CA ARG A 627 55.10 -12.25 41.15
C ARG A 627 55.76 -13.10 42.24
N GLY A 628 56.34 -14.25 41.88
CA GLY A 628 57.05 -15.10 42.84
C GLY A 628 57.51 -16.42 42.23
N ALA A 629 58.76 -16.47 41.77
CA ALA A 629 59.50 -17.71 41.47
C ALA A 629 60.47 -18.01 42.62
N PRO A 630 60.85 -19.27 42.85
CA PRO A 630 62.13 -19.80 42.32
C PRO A 630 61.95 -21.18 41.65
N ALA A 631 62.57 -21.53 40.52
CA ALA A 631 64.00 -21.66 40.16
C ALA A 631 64.53 -23.10 40.26
N ALA A 632 64.80 -23.73 39.11
CA ALA A 632 65.80 -24.78 38.91
C ALA A 632 66.07 -24.91 37.39
N GLU A 633 67.35 -24.95 37.00
CA GLU A 633 67.78 -25.11 35.61
C GLU A 633 67.87 -26.60 35.20
N LEU A 634 67.72 -26.91 33.90
CA LEU A 634 68.62 -27.85 33.22
C LEU A 634 68.58 -27.66 31.70
N ARG A 635 69.71 -27.96 31.04
CA ARG A 635 70.09 -27.49 29.70
C ARG A 635 69.82 -28.50 28.58
N SER A 636 69.86 -27.95 27.35
CA SER A 636 70.17 -28.58 26.06
C SER A 636 69.02 -29.35 25.36
N GLY A 637 68.91 -29.29 24.02
CA GLY A 637 69.65 -28.44 23.09
C GLY A 637 69.41 -28.81 21.62
N ARG A 638 69.81 -27.91 20.69
CA ARG A 638 69.78 -28.06 19.21
C ARG A 638 68.40 -28.36 18.58
N ALA A 639 68.10 -28.05 17.33
CA ALA A 639 68.59 -27.13 16.31
C ALA A 639 67.62 -27.30 15.13
N THR A 640 66.96 -26.23 14.71
CA THR A 640 67.08 -25.59 13.37
C THR A 640 66.31 -26.21 12.19
N LYS A 641 65.42 -25.37 11.65
CA LYS A 641 65.01 -25.11 10.25
C LYS A 641 63.50 -24.82 10.25
N GLU A 642 63.07 -23.55 10.23
CA GLU A 642 63.12 -22.59 9.10
C GLU A 642 62.60 -23.18 7.78
N GLY A 643 61.57 -22.53 7.25
CA GLY A 643 60.75 -23.01 6.12
C GLY A 643 59.51 -22.12 5.97
N THR A 644 59.73 -20.82 5.77
CA THR A 644 58.73 -19.75 5.86
C THR A 644 57.89 -19.61 4.57
N LEU A 645 56.66 -19.08 4.74
CA LEU A 645 55.85 -18.25 3.81
C LEU A 645 54.49 -18.81 3.32
N HIS A 646 53.48 -17.98 3.58
CA HIS A 646 52.13 -17.84 2.99
C HIS A 646 52.18 -17.36 1.50
N PRO A 647 51.07 -17.00 0.80
CA PRO A 647 49.62 -16.99 1.13
C PRO A 647 48.66 -17.54 0.03
N ASP A 648 47.35 -17.35 0.27
CA ASP A 648 46.25 -17.14 -0.69
C ASP A 648 45.67 -18.29 -1.54
N GLY A 649 44.39 -18.14 -1.90
CA GLY A 649 43.82 -18.81 -3.08
C GLY A 649 42.48 -19.55 -2.93
N SER A 650 41.46 -18.95 -2.30
CA SER A 650 40.02 -19.06 -2.64
C SER A 650 39.37 -20.35 -3.21
N GLN A 651 38.13 -20.57 -2.74
CA GLN A 651 36.93 -20.93 -3.53
C GLN A 651 36.40 -22.38 -3.61
N VAL A 652 35.06 -22.44 -3.47
CA VAL A 652 34.08 -23.44 -3.91
C VAL A 652 34.10 -24.85 -3.29
N ALA A 653 33.03 -25.15 -2.55
CA ALA A 653 32.48 -26.49 -2.40
C ALA A 653 30.97 -26.45 -2.70
N ALA A 654 30.57 -26.91 -3.87
CA ALA A 654 29.17 -27.16 -4.22
C ALA A 654 28.91 -28.67 -4.22
N GLU A 655 27.76 -29.07 -3.66
CA GLU A 655 26.99 -30.32 -3.89
C GLU A 655 27.76 -31.66 -4.09
N THR A 656 27.35 -32.77 -3.45
CA THR A 656 26.13 -33.47 -3.88
C THR A 656 25.77 -34.72 -3.05
N ARG A 657 24.46 -35.00 -3.00
CA ARG A 657 23.78 -36.31 -3.22
C ARG A 657 23.58 -37.38 -2.11
N ARG A 658 22.30 -37.82 -2.08
CA ARG A 658 21.74 -39.17 -1.84
C ARG A 658 21.78 -39.71 -0.39
N GLY A 659 20.79 -40.47 0.07
CA GLY A 659 19.49 -40.86 -0.53
C GLY A 659 18.90 -42.15 0.09
N HIS A 660 17.57 -42.35 -0.06
CA HIS A 660 16.75 -43.50 0.42
C HIS A 660 16.51 -43.60 1.94
N GLY A 661 15.36 -44.10 2.44
CA GLY A 661 14.09 -44.45 1.79
C GLY A 661 13.19 -45.41 2.60
N ALA A 662 11.85 -45.24 2.55
CA ALA A 662 10.77 -46.06 3.18
C ALA A 662 10.81 -46.16 4.74
N GLY A 663 9.74 -46.35 5.54
CA GLY A 663 8.27 -46.49 5.42
C GLY A 663 7.71 -46.79 6.85
N ASN A 664 6.42 -46.96 7.19
CA ASN A 664 5.11 -46.81 6.53
C ASN A 664 3.99 -46.82 7.64
N ASN A 665 2.71 -46.52 7.31
CA ASN A 665 1.51 -46.46 8.20
C ASN A 665 1.48 -45.31 9.23
N GLY A 666 0.34 -44.73 9.63
CA GLY A 666 -1.05 -44.86 9.16
C GLY A 666 -2.07 -44.26 10.14
N SER A 667 -3.20 -43.74 9.63
CA SER A 667 -4.39 -43.22 10.34
C SER A 667 -4.27 -41.93 11.18
N GLY A 668 -5.38 -41.17 11.27
CA GLY A 668 -5.54 -40.00 12.14
C GLY A 668 -5.90 -38.71 11.39
N GLY A 669 -7.18 -38.34 11.36
CA GLY A 669 -7.64 -37.09 10.75
C GLY A 669 -7.44 -35.88 11.68
N GLY A 670 -7.17 -34.71 11.11
CA GLY A 670 -7.06 -33.44 11.82
C GLY A 670 -6.88 -32.28 10.85
N SER A 671 -7.81 -31.33 10.86
CA SER A 671 -7.78 -30.14 10.00
C SER A 671 -6.59 -29.24 10.30
N VAL A 672 -5.86 -28.82 9.27
CA VAL A 672 -4.88 -27.73 9.37
C VAL A 672 -5.27 -26.62 8.38
N THR A 673 -5.65 -25.47 8.93
CA THR A 673 -5.60 -24.17 8.26
C THR A 673 -4.37 -23.39 8.78
N PRO A 674 -3.86 -22.41 8.02
CA PRO A 674 -2.42 -22.12 8.01
C PRO A 674 -2.04 -20.88 8.83
N GLU A 675 -0.73 -20.68 9.02
CA GLU A 675 -0.11 -19.35 9.08
C GLU A 675 1.41 -19.45 8.84
N PHE A 676 1.83 -19.12 7.61
CA PHE A 676 2.73 -18.00 7.28
C PHE A 676 2.76 -17.78 5.76
#